data_AF-A0A5N5UI74-F1
#
_entry.id   AF-A0A5N5UI74-F1
#
_cell.length_a   1.000
_cell.length_b   1.000
_cell.length_c   1.000
_cell.angle_alpha   90.00
_cell.angle_beta   90.00
_cell.angle_gamma   90.00
#
_symmetry.space_group_name_H-M   'P 1'
#
loop_
_entity.id
_entity.type
_entity.pdbx_description
1 polymer ?
#
loop_
_entity_poly.entity_id
_entity_poly.type
_entity_poly.pdbx_seq_one_letter_code
_entity_poly.pdbx_strand_id
1 'polypeptide(L)'
;MTDTNTKVRSLILTALMVVSVFGGSIAFAGSAAAAANGSASVSVNTEAGATGTYEVSLDVGPNEAGSLNGFEVDFSADGNFDGSVADVGTSDIETFTVGGTTVNDVSGVSSSNNGQTLTLTAGGSSALNAGDTIVLKFNDVTNPSDVETYDVSFVQNPQSSTNAVTGSYTISTSTSPVSSGDADTTFDSASIRWQGQTMFVKDNSNADQTLALRRVTGDTTTTLVREVTLDGNGEAIIDSSTLQQGTYVFSDPDSSDFLLFGSNGVETGTNSDDGVAGVEIAEQSLTIDPSSDTVTSDGSSVDFDVDSNRGGSYNIIVDSSDYTDAELASVITDATDYESDESGVRVSSGQGDTITATFPSDAKNGEFTLDFSVEDTTAADSATFTVSDPAEGQVSLEEGIVSEERGDVGQITVNLENTDEATIILGGDSVNYEAQIELEDGGNGGDADGTVTVNLNTFRADEGSAAFTPADTDDSVTASATKDGPGIMPDGPLATADYEIVLQDSAGDDVGVGTFVVTERSTDSMQLWTAADLPTDADQEAVYDALEAGAITQDSTIAFQDELVHQIEVSGIYGALVDEMDANNSDAEAALLELANGDASDPLTLSATQAGNFPNSEPLTVDFSELDENGGLNVVADDANNTVFVAVDTTNLFDDSDPADPALTRGGTELGAGDVEPADLLGQTFDVEFGVLAQSALVSGDEDELVTASFSVEERTAELNGGDDITVEAASGQEITGTTNVAPGTEINIRARASGSNPFLKTANGVTVGADGTFSGTFDFSDVASDTTFTVTASTSQSFAETVTIDGTVGEAAATPTPEPATDTPTPEPATDTPTPTPEPATDTPTPEPATDTPTEGGPTETETSGSQPGFGGAVAIVALAGAALIALRRGN
;
A
#
# COMPACT_ATOMS: atom_id res chain seq x y z
N MET A 1 44.57 15.88 9.74
CA MET A 1 45.73 16.81 9.68
C MET A 1 45.33 18.07 10.47
N THR A 2 46.14 18.56 11.40
CA THR A 2 45.69 19.51 12.44
C THR A 2 46.18 20.94 12.21
N ASP A 3 45.34 21.82 11.65
CA ASP A 3 45.70 23.24 11.45
C ASP A 3 44.54 24.25 11.69
N THR A 4 43.27 23.84 11.63
CA THR A 4 42.12 24.78 11.73
C THR A 4 42.01 25.42 13.12
N ASN A 5 42.14 24.61 14.18
CA ASN A 5 41.96 25.03 15.58
C ASN A 5 43.01 26.08 16.05
N THR A 6 44.16 26.15 15.38
CA THR A 6 45.21 27.14 15.66
C THR A 6 44.85 28.53 15.13
N LYS A 7 44.14 28.62 14.00
CA LYS A 7 43.80 29.89 13.35
C LYS A 7 42.75 30.68 14.13
N VAL A 8 41.67 30.02 14.56
CA VAL A 8 40.60 30.64 15.37
C VAL A 8 41.19 31.25 16.66
N ARG A 9 41.99 30.46 17.40
CA ARG A 9 42.69 30.95 18.59
C ARG A 9 43.65 32.12 18.31
N SER A 10 44.32 32.14 17.15
CA SER A 10 45.17 33.27 16.77
C SER A 10 44.40 34.55 16.44
N LEU A 11 43.20 34.44 15.85
CA LEU A 11 42.36 35.58 15.53
C LEU A 11 41.83 36.25 16.81
N ILE A 12 41.30 35.44 17.73
CA ILE A 12 40.82 35.87 19.06
C ILE A 12 41.96 36.53 19.86
N LEU A 13 43.15 35.92 19.90
CA LEU A 13 44.32 36.51 20.59
C LEU A 13 44.82 37.81 19.92
N THR A 14 44.64 37.97 18.61
CA THR A 14 45.03 39.21 17.93
C THR A 14 44.02 40.33 18.20
N ALA A 15 42.72 40.03 18.25
CA ALA A 15 41.69 40.98 18.68
C ALA A 15 41.94 41.47 20.12
N LEU A 16 42.18 40.54 21.07
CA LEU A 16 42.57 40.85 22.45
C LEU A 16 43.83 41.74 22.54
N MET A 17 44.83 41.52 21.68
CA MET A 17 46.02 42.38 21.64
C MET A 17 45.78 43.77 21.04
N VAL A 18 44.78 43.95 20.17
CA VAL A 18 44.43 45.28 19.62
C VAL A 18 43.61 46.09 20.62
N VAL A 19 42.64 45.47 21.31
CA VAL A 19 41.88 46.11 22.41
C VAL A 19 42.83 46.57 23.53
N SER A 20 43.89 45.80 23.81
CA SER A 20 44.90 46.11 24.83
C SER A 20 45.73 47.40 24.60
N VAL A 21 45.60 48.10 23.46
CA VAL A 21 46.46 49.26 23.12
C VAL A 21 45.77 50.62 23.36
N PHE A 22 44.46 50.67 23.60
CA PHE A 22 43.74 51.93 23.90
C PHE A 22 43.79 52.35 25.38
N GLY A 23 44.59 51.70 26.23
CA GLY A 23 44.95 52.17 27.58
C GLY A 23 45.87 53.42 27.60
N GLY A 24 45.55 54.42 26.78
CA GLY A 24 46.43 55.50 26.30
C GLY A 24 46.72 56.67 27.26
N SER A 25 46.72 56.45 28.58
CA SER A 25 47.22 57.39 29.61
C SER A 25 46.71 58.85 29.56
N ILE A 26 45.53 59.11 30.17
CA ILE A 26 45.23 60.47 30.66
C ILE A 26 45.96 60.67 32.00
N ALA A 27 46.82 61.68 32.07
CA ALA A 27 47.69 61.90 33.23
C ALA A 27 46.98 62.72 34.34
N PHE A 28 46.36 62.03 35.30
CA PHE A 28 45.74 62.70 36.45
C PHE A 28 46.80 63.23 37.43
N ALA A 29 46.91 64.56 37.54
CA ALA A 29 47.80 65.24 38.47
C ALA A 29 47.14 65.44 39.85
N GLY A 30 46.77 64.34 40.49
CA GLY A 30 46.13 64.30 41.82
C GLY A 30 47.10 63.98 42.97
N SER A 31 46.85 64.54 44.15
CA SER A 31 47.74 64.41 45.32
C SER A 31 47.84 62.99 45.89
N ALA A 32 49.05 62.49 46.10
CA ALA A 32 49.31 61.26 46.83
C ALA A 32 48.90 61.39 48.32
N ALA A 33 47.68 60.95 48.66
CA ALA A 33 47.10 61.16 49.99
C ALA A 33 46.18 60.02 50.51
N ALA A 34 46.09 58.85 49.85
CA ALA A 34 45.04 57.85 50.11
C ALA A 34 45.50 56.40 50.38
N ALA A 35 46.80 56.14 50.66
CA ALA A 35 47.34 54.78 50.87
C ALA A 35 46.95 54.12 52.21
N ALA A 36 45.70 54.29 52.66
CA ALA A 36 45.16 53.82 53.93
C ALA A 36 43.68 53.36 53.85
N ASN A 37 42.94 53.76 52.81
CA ASN A 37 41.48 53.64 52.68
C ASN A 37 41.08 52.98 51.32
N GLY A 38 41.73 51.88 50.94
CA GLY A 38 41.32 51.11 49.76
C GLY A 38 41.48 51.79 48.38
N SER A 39 40.79 51.21 47.40
CA SER A 39 40.61 51.69 46.02
C SER A 39 39.21 51.30 45.54
N ALA A 40 38.56 52.15 44.74
CA ALA A 40 37.21 51.88 44.21
C ALA A 40 37.14 52.11 42.70
N SER A 41 36.27 51.36 42.02
CA SER A 41 35.96 51.52 40.59
C SER A 41 34.49 51.26 40.32
N VAL A 42 33.95 51.94 39.31
CA VAL A 42 32.53 51.89 38.91
C VAL A 42 32.44 51.59 37.42
N SER A 43 31.55 50.68 37.04
CA SER A 43 31.19 50.36 35.65
C SER A 43 29.68 50.48 35.50
N VAL A 44 29.22 51.04 34.37
CA VAL A 44 27.82 51.41 34.12
C VAL A 44 27.43 51.14 32.67
N ASN A 45 26.12 51.02 32.39
CA ASN A 45 25.63 51.44 31.07
C ASN A 45 25.82 52.97 30.96
N THR A 46 26.44 53.46 29.89
CA THR A 46 26.87 54.85 29.78
C THR A 46 25.81 55.85 29.31
N GLU A 47 24.67 55.40 28.79
CA GLU A 47 23.67 56.27 28.14
C GLU A 47 23.02 57.28 29.10
N ALA A 48 23.00 58.57 28.72
CA ALA A 48 22.47 59.65 29.57
C ALA A 48 20.94 59.51 29.79
N GLY A 49 20.49 59.61 31.05
CA GLY A 49 19.07 59.47 31.42
C GLY A 49 18.46 58.07 31.26
N ALA A 50 19.19 57.10 30.71
CA ALA A 50 18.73 55.71 30.61
C ALA A 50 18.66 55.04 32.00
N THR A 51 17.90 53.94 32.10
CA THR A 51 17.94 53.08 33.30
C THR A 51 18.81 51.85 33.00
N GLY A 52 19.71 51.47 33.92
CA GLY A 52 20.67 50.40 33.64
C GLY A 52 21.43 49.87 34.84
N THR A 53 22.27 48.88 34.56
CA THR A 53 23.09 48.16 35.55
C THR A 53 24.33 48.96 35.97
N TYR A 54 24.60 48.97 37.27
CA TYR A 54 25.84 49.46 37.88
C TYR A 54 26.59 48.27 38.50
N GLU A 55 27.88 48.14 38.20
CA GLU A 55 28.81 47.28 38.94
C GLU A 55 29.83 48.16 39.67
N VAL A 56 29.88 48.04 40.99
CA VAL A 56 30.80 48.78 41.86
C VAL A 56 31.72 47.82 42.60
N SER A 57 33.00 48.17 42.64
CA SER A 57 34.06 47.36 43.25
C SER A 57 34.88 48.20 44.23
N LEU A 58 35.15 47.66 45.43
CA LEU A 58 35.89 48.31 46.51
C LEU A 58 36.91 47.36 47.14
N ASP A 59 38.19 47.69 47.08
CA ASP A 59 39.26 46.99 47.79
C ASP A 59 39.31 47.43 49.26
N VAL A 60 39.18 46.48 50.20
CA VAL A 60 39.13 46.75 51.64
C VAL A 60 40.49 47.20 52.18
N GLY A 61 40.53 48.36 52.83
CA GLY A 61 41.77 48.93 53.37
C GLY A 61 42.38 48.14 54.54
N PRO A 62 43.68 48.34 54.82
CA PRO A 62 44.41 47.60 55.86
C PRO A 62 43.94 47.85 57.30
N ASN A 63 43.07 48.83 57.51
CA ASN A 63 42.48 49.18 58.81
C ASN A 63 40.99 48.81 58.92
N GLU A 64 40.42 48.21 57.87
CA GLU A 64 38.97 48.10 57.64
C GLU A 64 38.44 46.66 57.69
N ALA A 65 39.32 45.71 58.01
CA ALA A 65 38.99 44.32 58.29
C ALA A 65 38.13 44.14 59.55
N GLY A 66 37.18 43.22 59.48
CA GLY A 66 36.22 42.92 60.54
C GLY A 66 35.09 42.05 60.01
N SER A 67 33.89 42.61 59.93
CA SER A 67 32.74 41.97 59.29
C SER A 67 31.88 43.01 58.58
N LEU A 68 31.34 42.64 57.42
CA LEU A 68 30.41 43.46 56.65
C LEU A 68 28.97 43.16 57.10
N ASN A 69 28.24 44.21 57.50
CA ASN A 69 26.84 44.18 57.91
C ASN A 69 25.99 45.15 57.07
N GLY A 70 26.64 45.93 56.19
CA GLY A 70 25.99 46.82 55.23
C GLY A 70 27.02 47.56 54.38
N PHE A 71 26.58 48.07 53.23
CA PHE A 71 27.41 48.74 52.23
C PHE A 71 26.61 49.91 51.64
N GLU A 72 27.27 51.04 51.41
CA GLU A 72 26.63 52.28 50.97
C GLU A 72 27.35 52.86 49.75
N VAL A 73 26.55 53.31 48.78
CA VAL A 73 26.96 53.90 47.51
C VAL A 73 26.30 55.26 47.39
N ASP A 74 27.07 56.33 47.48
CA ASP A 74 26.58 57.71 47.40
C ASP A 74 27.02 58.39 46.11
N PHE A 75 26.06 58.59 45.20
CA PHE A 75 26.25 59.27 43.92
C PHE A 75 26.24 60.79 44.06
N SER A 76 25.90 61.34 45.24
CA SER A 76 25.86 62.78 45.47
C SER A 76 27.24 63.42 45.74
N ALA A 77 28.34 62.66 45.60
CA ALA A 77 29.69 63.07 46.03
C ALA A 77 30.20 64.37 45.38
N ASP A 78 29.96 64.58 44.08
CA ASP A 78 30.26 65.83 43.37
C ASP A 78 29.12 66.88 43.46
N GLY A 79 27.92 66.47 43.86
CA GLY A 79 26.74 67.33 43.94
C GLY A 79 26.06 67.69 42.61
N ASN A 80 26.55 67.16 41.47
CA ASN A 80 25.96 67.35 40.14
C ASN A 80 24.98 66.25 39.70
N PHE A 81 24.99 65.08 40.36
CA PHE A 81 24.16 63.93 39.97
C PHE A 81 22.66 64.24 40.08
N ASP A 82 21.93 64.15 38.96
CA ASP A 82 20.47 64.35 38.85
C ASP A 82 19.69 63.06 38.54
N GLY A 83 20.40 61.94 38.37
CA GLY A 83 19.83 60.60 38.22
C GLY A 83 19.21 60.04 39.51
N SER A 84 18.90 58.74 39.53
CA SER A 84 18.26 58.11 40.69
C SER A 84 18.59 56.64 40.91
N VAL A 85 18.73 56.27 42.18
CA VAL A 85 18.67 54.90 42.72
C VAL A 85 17.39 54.66 43.52
N ALA A 86 16.32 55.45 43.27
CA ALA A 86 15.10 55.42 44.07
C ALA A 86 14.38 54.06 44.02
N ASP A 87 14.37 53.43 42.85
CA ASP A 87 13.60 52.22 42.55
C ASP A 87 14.38 50.91 42.80
N VAL A 88 15.69 50.98 43.06
CA VAL A 88 16.55 49.82 43.38
C VAL A 88 16.10 49.15 44.68
N GLY A 89 15.56 47.94 44.56
CA GLY A 89 15.10 47.09 45.66
C GLY A 89 16.03 45.90 45.94
N THR A 90 15.47 44.85 46.55
CA THR A 90 16.19 43.62 46.90
C THR A 90 16.22 42.57 45.79
N SER A 91 15.30 42.65 44.82
CA SER A 91 15.25 41.78 43.64
C SER A 91 16.37 42.09 42.64
N ASP A 92 16.83 43.33 42.66
CA ASP A 92 17.54 43.97 41.56
C ASP A 92 19.06 43.97 41.81
N ILE A 93 19.48 43.31 42.89
CA ILE A 93 20.87 43.04 43.26
C ILE A 93 21.30 41.70 42.64
N GLU A 94 21.83 41.76 41.42
CA GLU A 94 22.29 40.57 40.68
C GLU A 94 23.47 39.85 41.36
N THR A 95 24.34 40.61 42.03
CA THR A 95 25.54 40.04 42.66
C THR A 95 26.00 40.91 43.82
N PHE A 96 26.27 40.30 44.98
CA PHE A 96 26.97 40.95 46.08
C PHE A 96 27.98 39.97 46.66
N THR A 97 29.28 40.26 46.56
CA THR A 97 30.35 39.38 47.01
C THR A 97 31.37 40.11 47.87
N VAL A 98 32.07 39.34 48.72
CA VAL A 98 33.24 39.78 49.48
C VAL A 98 34.35 38.76 49.28
N GLY A 99 35.52 39.18 48.78
CA GLY A 99 36.64 38.27 48.49
C GLY A 99 36.28 37.16 47.50
N GLY A 100 35.33 37.42 46.59
CA GLY A 100 34.79 36.42 45.66
C GLY A 100 33.79 35.42 46.27
N THR A 101 33.31 35.64 47.50
CA THR A 101 32.26 34.82 48.13
C THR A 101 30.95 35.59 48.21
N THR A 102 29.85 35.01 47.72
CA THR A 102 28.52 35.64 47.66
C THR A 102 27.89 35.86 49.04
N VAL A 103 27.31 37.04 49.24
CA VAL A 103 26.60 37.46 50.45
C VAL A 103 25.11 37.13 50.30
N ASN A 104 24.77 35.86 50.54
CA ASN A 104 23.44 35.27 50.33
C ASN A 104 22.33 35.76 51.30
N ASP A 105 22.50 36.91 51.95
CA ASP A 105 21.61 37.43 52.99
C ASP A 105 21.56 38.98 52.94
N VAL A 106 20.96 39.51 51.87
CA VAL A 106 20.63 40.94 51.75
C VAL A 106 19.27 41.16 52.42
N SER A 107 19.30 41.52 53.70
CA SER A 107 18.11 41.71 54.54
C SER A 107 17.31 42.98 54.23
N GLY A 108 17.86 43.89 53.43
CA GLY A 108 17.16 45.07 52.94
C GLY A 108 18.06 45.96 52.08
N VAL A 109 17.44 46.59 51.09
CA VAL A 109 18.00 47.67 50.27
C VAL A 109 17.13 48.90 50.47
N SER A 110 17.72 50.09 50.55
CA SER A 110 16.98 51.33 50.72
C SER A 110 17.71 52.50 50.08
N SER A 111 16.97 53.31 49.32
CA SER A 111 17.41 54.59 48.80
C SER A 111 17.21 55.72 49.81
N SER A 112 18.11 56.71 49.80
CA SER A 112 18.02 57.93 50.61
C SER A 112 18.59 59.14 49.85
N ASN A 113 18.72 60.29 50.53
CA ASN A 113 19.18 61.55 49.92
C ASN A 113 18.44 61.92 48.61
N ASN A 114 17.11 61.90 48.64
CA ASN A 114 16.22 62.06 47.46
C ASN A 114 16.43 61.03 46.34
N GLY A 115 16.98 59.85 46.64
CA GLY A 115 17.28 58.82 45.64
C GLY A 115 18.70 58.93 45.06
N GLN A 116 19.65 59.54 45.77
CA GLN A 116 21.05 59.67 45.32
C GLN A 116 22.04 58.80 46.12
N THR A 117 21.58 58.17 47.20
CA THR A 117 22.42 57.31 48.05
C THR A 117 21.71 55.97 48.26
N LEU A 118 22.35 54.87 47.86
CA LEU A 118 21.87 53.50 48.03
C LEU A 118 22.54 52.86 49.25
N THR A 119 21.76 52.35 50.20
CA THR A 119 22.26 51.63 51.39
C THR A 119 21.73 50.20 51.41
N LEU A 120 22.63 49.22 51.43
CA LEU A 120 22.35 47.79 51.55
C LEU A 120 22.66 47.31 52.97
N THR A 121 21.79 46.44 53.52
CA THR A 121 21.95 45.86 54.86
C THR A 121 22.04 44.34 54.77
N ALA A 122 23.16 43.77 55.20
CA ALA A 122 23.31 42.31 55.26
C ALA A 122 22.67 41.76 56.55
N GLY A 123 21.86 40.71 56.44
CA GLY A 123 21.22 40.06 57.60
C GLY A 123 22.20 39.25 58.44
N GLY A 124 23.28 38.79 57.80
CA GLY A 124 24.39 38.04 58.38
C GLY A 124 25.70 38.81 58.35
N SER A 125 26.53 38.58 59.37
CA SER A 125 27.87 39.15 59.49
C SER A 125 28.88 38.41 58.59
N SER A 126 28.98 38.81 57.32
CA SER A 126 30.02 38.32 56.40
C SER A 126 31.42 38.68 56.89
N ALA A 127 32.40 37.78 56.76
CA ALA A 127 33.79 38.07 57.13
C ALA A 127 34.41 39.06 56.12
N LEU A 128 35.23 40.00 56.61
CA LEU A 128 35.83 41.05 55.79
C LEU A 128 37.31 41.21 56.16
N ASN A 129 38.23 40.95 55.23
CA ASN A 129 39.67 40.98 55.45
C ASN A 129 40.33 42.14 54.68
N ALA A 130 41.50 42.57 55.15
CA ALA A 130 42.30 43.59 54.46
C ALA A 130 42.80 43.04 53.11
N GLY A 131 42.44 43.69 52.01
CA GLY A 131 42.72 43.22 50.65
C GLY A 131 41.71 42.21 50.09
N ASP A 132 40.57 41.98 50.75
CA ASP A 132 39.39 41.45 50.06
C ASP A 132 38.81 42.56 49.18
N THR A 133 38.24 42.20 48.03
CA THR A 133 37.45 43.12 47.20
C THR A 133 35.96 42.85 47.45
N ILE A 134 35.18 43.90 47.72
CA ILE A 134 33.72 43.88 47.72
C ILE A 134 33.26 44.18 46.29
N VAL A 135 32.42 43.35 45.69
CA VAL A 135 31.81 43.61 44.38
C VAL A 135 30.29 43.58 44.53
N LEU A 136 29.61 44.60 44.02
CA LEU A 136 28.16 44.75 44.05
C LEU A 136 27.67 45.14 42.65
N LYS A 137 26.80 44.31 42.05
CA LYS A 137 26.14 44.56 40.76
C LYS A 137 24.64 44.66 40.96
N PHE A 138 24.03 45.72 40.44
CA PHE A 138 22.62 46.05 40.66
C PHE A 138 22.00 46.81 39.48
N ASN A 139 20.71 46.57 39.25
CA ASN A 139 19.90 47.15 38.17
C ASN A 139 19.08 48.35 38.67
N ASP A 140 18.22 48.87 37.80
CA ASP A 140 17.23 49.93 38.06
C ASP A 140 17.79 51.25 38.63
N VAL A 141 19.00 51.59 38.18
CA VAL A 141 19.59 52.93 38.37
C VAL A 141 19.28 53.80 37.15
N THR A 142 18.59 54.91 37.33
CA THR A 142 18.47 55.96 36.32
C THR A 142 19.74 56.80 36.28
N ASN A 143 20.42 56.81 35.13
CA ASN A 143 21.60 57.63 34.88
C ASN A 143 21.28 59.13 34.95
N PRO A 144 22.27 59.98 35.30
CA PRO A 144 22.12 61.42 35.22
C PRO A 144 21.99 61.89 33.77
N SER A 145 21.46 63.10 33.55
CA SER A 145 21.10 63.60 32.21
C SER A 145 22.21 64.36 31.49
N ASP A 146 23.23 64.85 32.20
CA ASP A 146 24.39 65.53 31.62
C ASP A 146 25.52 64.55 31.27
N VAL A 147 26.23 64.84 30.17
CA VAL A 147 27.28 63.96 29.61
C VAL A 147 28.64 64.34 30.20
N GLU A 148 28.87 63.97 31.47
CA GLU A 148 30.14 64.21 32.18
C GLU A 148 30.65 63.02 33.01
N THR A 149 31.75 63.24 33.74
CA THR A 149 32.31 62.29 34.70
C THR A 149 31.82 62.62 36.10
N TYR A 150 31.34 61.62 36.83
CA TYR A 150 30.77 61.72 38.17
C TYR A 150 31.59 60.90 39.16
N ASP A 151 32.02 61.51 40.26
CA ASP A 151 32.55 60.78 41.42
C ASP A 151 31.40 60.13 42.22
N VAL A 152 31.68 58.94 42.78
CA VAL A 152 30.79 58.16 43.66
C VAL A 152 31.57 57.77 44.90
N SER A 153 30.97 57.91 46.08
CA SER A 153 31.62 57.56 47.35
C SER A 153 31.05 56.28 47.97
N PHE A 154 31.95 55.44 48.48
CA PHE A 154 31.65 54.11 49.00
C PHE A 154 31.96 54.04 50.49
N VAL A 155 31.00 53.56 51.29
CA VAL A 155 31.17 53.36 52.74
C VAL A 155 30.82 51.92 53.11
N GLN A 156 31.82 51.12 53.46
CA GLN A 156 31.62 49.83 54.10
C GLN A 156 31.20 50.00 55.58
N ASN A 157 30.15 49.30 56.01
CA ASN A 157 29.53 49.44 57.34
C ASN A 157 29.16 50.90 57.71
N PRO A 158 28.23 51.57 56.99
CA PRO A 158 27.85 52.97 57.24
C PRO A 158 27.29 53.23 58.66
N GLN A 159 26.83 52.18 59.35
CA GLN A 159 26.38 52.25 60.75
C GLN A 159 27.52 52.37 61.78
N SER A 160 28.79 52.20 61.37
CA SER A 160 29.95 52.22 62.27
C SER A 160 31.24 52.80 61.67
N SER A 161 31.29 53.01 60.36
CA SER A 161 32.36 53.69 59.63
C SER A 161 31.91 55.07 59.13
N THR A 162 32.86 56.00 59.00
CA THR A 162 32.71 57.23 58.20
C THR A 162 33.88 57.40 57.24
N ASN A 163 34.59 56.31 56.92
CA ASN A 163 35.60 56.30 55.86
C ASN A 163 34.87 56.10 54.53
N ALA A 164 34.80 57.17 53.74
CA ALA A 164 34.38 57.10 52.35
C ALA A 164 35.61 56.87 51.45
N VAL A 165 35.42 56.08 50.40
CA VAL A 165 36.38 55.84 49.33
C VAL A 165 35.75 56.30 48.02
N THR A 166 36.43 57.13 47.24
CA THR A 166 35.86 57.67 46.00
C THR A 166 36.33 56.86 44.79
N GLY A 167 35.39 56.43 43.96
CA GLY A 167 35.61 56.00 42.57
C GLY A 167 34.87 56.95 41.62
N SER A 168 34.99 56.75 40.31
CA SER A 168 34.26 57.58 39.34
C SER A 168 33.92 56.82 38.06
N TYR A 169 32.92 57.34 37.33
CA TYR A 169 32.43 56.83 36.06
C TYR A 169 32.07 57.99 35.11
N THR A 170 31.85 57.69 33.83
CA THR A 170 31.55 58.69 32.80
C THR A 170 30.29 58.30 32.05
N ILE A 171 29.34 59.23 31.94
CA ILE A 171 28.17 59.12 31.06
C ILE A 171 28.56 59.55 29.64
N SER A 172 28.02 58.90 28.62
CA SER A 172 28.39 59.06 27.21
C SER A 172 27.25 58.64 26.29
N THR A 173 27.07 59.37 25.18
CA THR A 173 25.99 59.15 24.20
C THR A 173 26.26 57.98 23.23
N SER A 174 27.13 57.03 23.61
CA SER A 174 27.48 55.91 22.74
C SER A 174 26.37 54.87 22.77
N THR A 175 25.65 54.74 21.67
CA THR A 175 25.08 53.44 21.28
C THR A 175 26.21 52.42 21.12
N SER A 176 25.90 51.13 21.28
CA SER A 176 26.83 50.06 20.89
C SER A 176 27.00 50.08 19.36
N PRO A 177 28.22 49.89 18.83
CA PRO A 177 28.43 49.88 17.39
C PRO A 177 27.75 48.66 16.75
N VAL A 178 26.98 48.88 15.69
CA VAL A 178 26.24 47.82 14.99
C VAL A 178 26.73 47.64 13.55
N SER A 179 26.60 46.43 13.00
CA SER A 179 27.02 46.12 11.64
C SER A 179 25.89 45.53 10.80
N SER A 180 26.10 45.48 9.48
CA SER A 180 25.16 44.83 8.54
C SER A 180 25.16 43.30 8.64
N GLY A 181 25.86 42.71 9.61
CA GLY A 181 25.81 41.27 9.93
C GLY A 181 25.00 40.96 11.19
N ASP A 182 24.54 41.98 11.92
CA ASP A 182 23.74 41.85 13.15
C ASP A 182 22.24 42.10 12.87
N ALA A 183 21.83 42.07 11.60
CA ALA A 183 20.47 42.29 11.12
C ALA A 183 20.13 41.33 9.98
N ASP A 184 18.86 40.91 9.90
CA ASP A 184 18.36 39.92 8.92
C ASP A 184 18.46 40.45 7.48
N THR A 185 18.35 41.77 7.33
CA THR A 185 18.28 42.42 6.03
C THR A 185 18.72 43.88 6.07
N THR A 186 18.66 44.54 4.92
CA THR A 186 19.01 45.94 4.73
C THR A 186 17.78 46.77 4.41
N PHE A 187 17.74 48.03 4.85
CA PHE A 187 16.75 48.99 4.39
C PHE A 187 17.13 49.44 2.97
N ASP A 188 16.43 48.98 1.94
CA ASP A 188 16.76 49.19 0.52
C ASP A 188 15.59 49.89 -0.20
N SER A 189 15.84 51.10 -0.73
CA SER A 189 14.79 51.97 -1.27
C SER A 189 14.06 51.36 -2.46
N ALA A 190 12.73 51.41 -2.43
CA ALA A 190 11.82 50.78 -3.40
C ALA A 190 11.86 49.23 -3.41
N SER A 191 12.13 48.61 -2.26
CA SER A 191 11.99 47.17 -2.04
C SER A 191 10.94 46.84 -0.96
N ILE A 192 10.52 45.56 -0.91
CA ILE A 192 9.65 45.01 0.14
C ILE A 192 10.51 44.38 1.25
N ARG A 193 10.07 44.50 2.50
CA ARG A 193 10.56 43.78 3.69
C ARG A 193 9.39 43.26 4.52
N TRP A 194 9.61 42.22 5.30
CA TRP A 194 8.57 41.55 6.07
C TRP A 194 8.53 42.02 7.52
N GLN A 195 7.32 42.17 8.08
CA GLN A 195 7.12 42.60 9.45
C GLN A 195 7.74 41.58 10.43
N GLY A 196 8.64 42.05 11.28
CA GLY A 196 9.47 41.26 12.18
C GLY A 196 10.97 41.39 11.85
N GLN A 197 11.33 41.49 10.57
CA GLN A 197 12.72 41.62 10.13
C GLN A 197 13.41 42.84 10.75
N THR A 198 14.66 42.66 11.17
CA THR A 198 15.58 43.72 11.54
C THR A 198 16.32 44.25 10.30
N MET A 199 16.29 45.57 10.08
CA MET A 199 16.84 46.19 8.88
C MET A 199 18.04 47.09 9.20
N PHE A 200 19.21 46.80 8.64
CA PHE A 200 20.40 47.67 8.74
C PHE A 200 20.26 48.95 7.90
N VAL A 201 20.67 50.09 8.48
CA VAL A 201 20.85 51.40 7.83
C VAL A 201 22.23 51.98 8.11
N LYS A 202 22.76 52.76 7.16
CA LYS A 202 23.97 53.57 7.33
C LYS A 202 23.88 54.89 6.56
N ASP A 203 24.15 56.01 7.23
CA ASP A 203 24.41 57.31 6.57
C ASP A 203 25.92 57.54 6.44
N ASN A 204 26.37 58.06 5.30
CA ASN A 204 27.77 58.43 5.07
C ASN A 204 28.08 59.88 5.46
N SER A 205 27.06 60.69 5.73
CA SER A 205 27.15 62.15 5.84
C SER A 205 27.69 62.60 7.20
N ASN A 206 27.18 62.02 8.30
CA ASN A 206 27.66 62.25 9.66
C ASN A 206 27.48 60.99 10.52
N ALA A 207 28.46 60.71 11.38
CA ALA A 207 28.27 59.84 12.54
C ALA A 207 27.47 60.57 13.64
N ASP A 208 26.92 59.82 14.60
CA ASP A 208 26.13 60.33 15.73
C ASP A 208 24.88 61.16 15.32
N GLN A 209 24.42 61.04 14.07
CA GLN A 209 23.25 61.78 13.56
C GLN A 209 21.93 61.07 13.89
N THR A 210 20.92 61.85 14.29
CA THR A 210 19.54 61.36 14.43
C THR A 210 18.76 61.55 13.12
N LEU A 211 18.13 60.48 12.63
CA LEU A 211 17.26 60.46 11.47
C LEU A 211 15.79 60.28 11.89
N ALA A 212 14.86 60.87 11.15
CA ALA A 212 13.43 60.67 11.35
C ALA A 212 12.93 59.50 10.49
N LEU A 213 12.51 58.39 11.11
CA LEU A 213 11.77 57.32 10.41
C LEU A 213 10.30 57.75 10.25
N ARG A 214 9.80 57.73 9.02
CA ARG A 214 8.48 58.26 8.66
C ARG A 214 7.70 57.26 7.79
N ARG A 215 6.41 57.10 8.07
CA ARG A 215 5.49 56.29 7.24
C ARG A 215 4.82 57.18 6.20
N VAL A 216 4.66 56.68 4.98
CA VAL A 216 3.94 57.34 3.89
C VAL A 216 2.44 57.16 4.10
N THR A 217 1.68 58.24 3.89
CA THR A 217 0.22 58.31 4.14
C THR A 217 -0.59 58.84 2.96
N GLY A 218 0.09 59.06 1.83
CA GLY A 218 -0.41 59.63 0.58
C GLY A 218 0.77 60.06 -0.29
N ASP A 219 0.52 60.37 -1.56
CA ASP A 219 1.51 60.51 -2.65
C ASP A 219 2.87 61.12 -2.27
N THR A 220 2.87 62.20 -1.47
CA THR A 220 4.08 62.85 -0.90
C THR A 220 3.98 63.17 0.59
N THR A 221 2.93 62.70 1.29
CA THR A 221 2.68 63.06 2.70
C THR A 221 3.16 61.99 3.67
N THR A 222 3.98 62.36 4.66
CA THR A 222 4.53 61.42 5.66
C THR A 222 4.24 61.82 7.10
N THR A 223 4.05 60.83 7.96
CA THR A 223 3.93 60.97 9.42
C THR A 223 5.17 60.42 10.11
N LEU A 224 5.71 61.14 11.10
CA LEU A 224 6.80 60.64 11.95
C LEU A 224 6.35 59.38 12.70
N VAL A 225 7.25 58.40 12.79
CA VAL A 225 7.04 57.11 13.47
C VAL A 225 7.90 57.07 14.74
N ARG A 226 9.22 57.14 14.56
CA ARG A 226 10.22 57.36 15.61
C ARG A 226 11.40 58.14 15.05
N GLU A 227 12.16 58.77 15.93
CA GLU A 227 13.52 59.22 15.62
C GLU A 227 14.49 58.06 15.92
N VAL A 228 15.59 57.99 15.18
CA VAL A 228 16.59 56.91 15.24
C VAL A 228 17.97 57.56 15.26
N THR A 229 18.73 57.35 16.32
CA THR A 229 20.11 57.84 16.44
C THR A 229 21.06 56.80 15.87
N LEU A 230 21.89 57.22 14.92
CA LEU A 230 22.99 56.43 14.36
C LEU A 230 24.17 56.41 15.33
N ASP A 231 24.99 55.36 15.25
CA ASP A 231 26.20 55.21 16.06
C ASP A 231 27.39 56.08 15.55
N GLY A 232 28.55 55.90 16.20
CA GLY A 232 29.82 56.57 15.85
C GLY A 232 30.41 56.18 14.48
N ASN A 233 29.83 55.21 13.78
CA ASN A 233 30.13 54.86 12.39
C ASN A 233 29.07 55.39 11.40
N GLY A 234 27.96 55.97 11.89
CA GLY A 234 26.78 56.33 11.11
C GLY A 234 25.81 55.16 10.86
N GLU A 235 25.84 54.12 11.70
CA GLU A 235 25.11 52.84 11.51
C GLU A 235 23.97 52.68 12.55
N ALA A 236 22.87 52.02 12.15
CA ALA A 236 21.79 51.62 13.06
C ALA A 236 21.03 50.39 12.52
N ILE A 237 20.24 49.75 13.38
CA ILE A 237 19.36 48.63 13.03
C ILE A 237 17.92 48.97 13.40
N ILE A 238 16.99 48.65 12.49
CA ILE A 238 15.59 49.01 12.54
C ILE A 238 14.75 47.74 12.65
N ASP A 239 14.39 47.35 13.88
CA ASP A 239 13.34 46.37 14.12
C ASP A 239 12.02 46.82 13.44
N SER A 240 11.41 45.93 12.66
CA SER A 240 10.15 46.17 11.96
C SER A 240 8.91 45.53 12.61
N SER A 241 9.06 44.69 13.64
CA SER A 241 7.94 43.98 14.31
C SER A 241 6.80 44.92 14.74
N THR A 242 7.17 46.11 15.21
CA THR A 242 6.27 47.17 15.68
C THR A 242 5.78 48.12 14.58
N LEU A 243 6.19 47.92 13.32
CA LEU A 243 5.80 48.74 12.17
C LEU A 243 4.55 48.16 11.48
N GLN A 244 3.56 49.01 11.21
CA GLN A 244 2.34 48.63 10.50
C GLN A 244 2.57 48.60 8.98
N GLN A 245 1.98 47.64 8.28
CA GLN A 245 2.06 47.50 6.81
C GLN A 245 2.04 48.83 6.02
N GLY A 246 2.89 48.97 5.01
CA GLY A 246 2.96 50.10 4.09
C GLY A 246 4.37 50.69 3.95
N THR A 247 4.50 51.80 3.23
CA THR A 247 5.81 52.36 2.85
C THR A 247 6.42 53.27 3.94
N TYR A 248 7.73 53.16 4.14
CA TYR A 248 8.55 53.89 5.11
C TYR A 248 9.77 54.56 4.44
N VAL A 249 10.17 55.72 4.94
CA VAL A 249 11.35 56.49 4.51
C VAL A 249 12.04 57.14 5.71
N PHE A 250 13.33 57.42 5.57
CA PHE A 250 14.03 58.35 6.45
C PHE A 250 14.08 59.76 5.85
N SER A 251 14.10 60.76 6.72
CA SER A 251 14.60 62.10 6.39
C SER A 251 15.53 62.58 7.51
N ASP A 252 16.41 63.52 7.18
CA ASP A 252 17.01 64.40 8.20
C ASP A 252 15.87 65.21 8.87
N PRO A 253 15.84 65.36 10.22
CA PRO A 253 14.82 66.14 10.92
C PRO A 253 14.71 67.62 10.49
N ASP A 254 15.80 68.22 10.03
CA ASP A 254 15.86 69.62 9.55
C ASP A 254 15.66 69.76 8.03
N SER A 255 15.42 68.66 7.30
CA SER A 255 15.26 68.63 5.84
C SER A 255 13.84 68.30 5.37
N SER A 256 13.52 68.71 4.14
CA SER A 256 12.33 68.27 3.39
C SER A 256 12.53 66.97 2.60
N ASP A 257 13.78 66.56 2.41
CA ASP A 257 14.17 65.58 1.40
C ASP A 257 14.33 64.19 2.04
N PHE A 258 13.91 63.15 1.31
CA PHE A 258 14.00 61.77 1.80
C PHE A 258 15.34 61.14 1.42
N LEU A 259 15.92 60.35 2.34
CA LEU A 259 17.15 59.58 2.08
C LEU A 259 16.84 58.34 1.25
N LEU A 260 17.74 58.01 0.31
CA LEU A 260 17.70 56.80 -0.50
C LEU A 260 18.82 55.85 -0.10
N PHE A 261 18.47 54.62 0.25
CA PHE A 261 19.43 53.58 0.63
C PHE A 261 19.51 52.52 -0.46
N GLY A 262 20.72 52.00 -0.72
CA GLY A 262 20.91 50.87 -1.63
C GLY A 262 20.80 49.53 -0.93
N SER A 263 20.94 48.43 -1.69
CA SER A 263 20.76 47.05 -1.19
C SER A 263 21.74 46.59 -0.12
N ASN A 264 22.78 47.38 0.17
CA ASN A 264 23.68 47.20 1.32
C ASN A 264 23.28 48.03 2.56
N GLY A 265 22.11 48.66 2.56
CA GLY A 265 21.60 49.52 3.65
C GLY A 265 22.29 50.88 3.75
N VAL A 266 23.15 51.23 2.79
CA VAL A 266 23.96 52.45 2.83
C VAL A 266 23.30 53.57 2.02
N GLU A 267 23.31 54.78 2.55
CA GLU A 267 22.85 56.02 1.90
C GLU A 267 23.56 56.24 0.55
N THR A 268 22.77 56.62 -0.46
CA THR A 268 23.20 56.77 -1.87
C THR A 268 22.87 58.14 -2.47
N GLY A 269 22.16 58.98 -1.72
CA GLY A 269 21.68 60.30 -2.08
C GLY A 269 20.30 60.61 -1.49
N THR A 270 19.81 61.82 -1.77
CA THR A 270 18.45 62.24 -1.45
C THR A 270 17.52 62.17 -2.65
N ASN A 271 16.21 62.13 -2.38
CA ASN A 271 15.15 62.35 -3.36
C ASN A 271 14.38 63.64 -3.03
N SER A 272 14.31 64.54 -4.02
CA SER A 272 13.71 65.87 -3.91
C SER A 272 12.53 66.10 -4.87
N ASP A 273 12.13 65.08 -5.66
CA ASP A 273 10.99 65.12 -6.59
C ASP A 273 9.75 64.41 -5.97
N ASP A 274 8.55 64.63 -6.53
CA ASP A 274 7.23 64.22 -6.01
C ASP A 274 6.95 62.68 -5.95
N GLY A 275 7.97 61.81 -5.85
CA GLY A 275 7.80 60.34 -5.83
C GLY A 275 8.59 59.67 -4.70
N VAL A 276 7.91 59.03 -3.75
CA VAL A 276 8.54 58.46 -2.56
C VAL A 276 9.05 57.03 -2.78
N ALA A 277 10.38 56.86 -2.83
CA ALA A 277 11.06 55.57 -2.99
C ALA A 277 11.49 54.99 -1.63
N GLY A 278 10.52 54.59 -0.82
CA GLY A 278 10.73 53.97 0.50
C GLY A 278 10.78 52.44 0.48
N VAL A 279 10.99 51.84 1.66
CA VAL A 279 10.80 50.40 1.90
C VAL A 279 9.33 50.15 2.18
N GLU A 280 8.72 49.15 1.54
CA GLU A 280 7.39 48.66 1.89
C GLU A 280 7.52 47.56 2.95
N ILE A 281 6.94 47.78 4.14
CA ILE A 281 6.75 46.72 5.14
C ILE A 281 5.47 45.97 4.78
N ALA A 282 5.56 44.67 4.57
CA ALA A 282 4.44 43.76 4.33
C ALA A 282 4.32 42.76 5.49
N GLU A 283 3.11 42.30 5.78
CA GLU A 283 2.85 41.23 6.75
C GLU A 283 2.95 39.89 6.01
N GLN A 284 3.83 38.99 6.48
CA GLN A 284 3.92 37.65 5.89
C GLN A 284 2.71 36.83 6.34
N SER A 285 2.04 36.17 5.40
CA SER A 285 1.07 35.12 5.74
C SER A 285 1.81 33.79 5.86
N LEU A 286 1.38 32.94 6.78
CA LEU A 286 1.73 31.52 6.83
C LEU A 286 0.42 30.76 7.04
N THR A 287 0.24 29.69 6.27
CA THR A 287 -0.72 28.62 6.55
C THR A 287 0.06 27.31 6.46
N ILE A 288 -0.15 26.40 7.42
CA ILE A 288 0.45 25.07 7.42
C ILE A 288 -0.68 24.02 7.45
N ASP A 289 -1.05 23.51 6.28
CA ASP A 289 -2.11 22.50 6.14
C ASP A 289 -1.48 21.09 6.13
N PRO A 290 -1.86 20.16 7.03
CA PRO A 290 -1.39 18.77 6.98
C PRO A 290 -2.10 17.98 5.87
N SER A 291 -1.38 17.06 5.21
CA SER A 291 -1.92 16.16 4.20
C SER A 291 -2.87 15.09 4.76
N SER A 292 -2.81 14.84 6.07
CA SER A 292 -3.70 13.96 6.83
C SER A 292 -3.79 14.38 8.30
N ASP A 293 -4.99 14.34 8.87
CA ASP A 293 -5.23 14.53 10.31
C ASP A 293 -4.74 13.33 11.16
N THR A 294 -4.37 12.21 10.53
CA THR A 294 -3.99 10.94 11.19
C THR A 294 -2.82 10.23 10.49
N VAL A 295 -1.92 9.61 11.26
CA VAL A 295 -0.78 8.80 10.79
C VAL A 295 -0.53 7.63 11.73
N THR A 296 0.07 6.55 11.24
CA THR A 296 0.46 5.37 12.03
C THR A 296 1.93 5.40 12.46
N SER A 297 2.24 4.81 13.60
CA SER A 297 3.60 4.61 14.11
C SER A 297 4.23 3.33 13.52
N ASP A 298 4.50 3.35 12.21
CA ASP A 298 5.04 2.21 11.45
C ASP A 298 6.18 2.59 10.47
N GLY A 299 6.49 3.87 10.36
CA GLY A 299 7.33 4.44 9.28
C GLY A 299 6.58 5.38 8.34
N SER A 300 5.26 5.49 8.47
CA SER A 300 4.41 6.45 7.74
C SER A 300 4.76 7.91 8.04
N SER A 301 4.34 8.81 7.14
CA SER A 301 4.66 10.22 7.21
C SER A 301 3.46 11.14 6.95
N VAL A 302 3.46 12.30 7.61
CA VAL A 302 2.59 13.45 7.30
C VAL A 302 3.42 14.49 6.55
N ASP A 303 2.89 14.99 5.45
CA ASP A 303 3.40 16.18 4.77
C ASP A 303 2.61 17.40 5.23
N PHE A 304 3.31 18.49 5.50
CA PHE A 304 2.73 19.78 5.85
C PHE A 304 2.98 20.76 4.69
N ASP A 305 1.91 21.14 3.98
CA ASP A 305 1.93 22.07 2.85
C ASP A 305 2.12 23.52 3.35
N VAL A 306 3.08 24.25 2.77
CA VAL A 306 3.42 25.63 3.21
C VAL A 306 2.84 26.67 2.25
N ASP A 307 1.73 27.33 2.64
CA ASP A 307 1.18 28.49 1.91
C ASP A 307 1.68 29.82 2.50
N SER A 308 2.25 30.69 1.67
CA SER A 308 2.78 31.98 2.13
C SER A 308 2.90 33.01 1.01
N ASN A 309 2.50 34.25 1.28
CA ASN A 309 2.71 35.37 0.36
C ASN A 309 4.20 35.74 0.14
N ARG A 310 5.14 35.08 0.84
CA ARG A 310 6.59 35.18 0.65
C ARG A 310 7.12 34.08 -0.27
N GLY A 311 7.60 34.47 -1.44
CA GLY A 311 8.25 33.56 -2.39
C GLY A 311 9.75 33.35 -2.11
N GLY A 312 10.23 32.14 -2.40
CA GLY A 312 11.58 31.69 -2.08
C GLY A 312 11.70 31.15 -0.66
N SER A 313 12.72 30.33 -0.41
CA SER A 313 12.87 29.63 0.87
C SER A 313 13.32 30.56 2.02
N TYR A 314 12.85 30.24 3.22
CA TYR A 314 13.16 30.89 4.50
C TYR A 314 13.17 29.83 5.61
N ASN A 315 13.69 30.21 6.77
CA ASN A 315 13.78 29.30 7.91
C ASN A 315 12.46 29.32 8.69
N ILE A 316 11.93 28.14 8.99
CA ILE A 316 10.79 27.91 9.87
C ILE A 316 11.31 27.15 11.09
N ILE A 317 11.02 27.65 12.28
CA ILE A 317 11.21 26.94 13.55
C ILE A 317 9.94 26.14 13.82
N VAL A 318 10.09 24.85 14.09
CA VAL A 318 9.01 23.94 14.47
C VAL A 318 9.21 23.52 15.92
N ASP A 319 8.23 23.80 16.78
CA ASP A 319 8.22 23.48 18.21
C ASP A 319 7.01 22.59 18.57
N SER A 320 7.04 21.95 19.74
CA SER A 320 5.90 21.17 20.25
C SER A 320 5.97 21.00 21.76
N SER A 321 4.82 21.02 22.44
CA SER A 321 4.75 20.74 23.89
C SER A 321 5.08 19.30 24.28
N ASP A 322 5.04 18.37 23.32
CA ASP A 322 5.03 16.92 23.58
C ASP A 322 6.27 16.20 23.02
N TYR A 323 7.06 16.88 22.20
CA TYR A 323 8.34 16.42 21.66
C TYR A 323 9.47 17.36 22.11
N THR A 324 10.60 16.80 22.51
CA THR A 324 11.84 17.56 22.69
C THR A 324 12.51 17.84 21.34
N ASP A 325 13.36 18.86 21.27
CA ASP A 325 14.07 19.26 20.02
C ASP A 325 14.82 18.08 19.38
N ALA A 326 15.38 17.17 20.18
CA ALA A 326 16.07 15.98 19.73
C ALA A 326 15.13 14.88 19.18
N GLU A 327 13.87 14.84 19.61
CA GLU A 327 12.84 13.95 19.06
C GLU A 327 12.24 14.58 17.78
N LEU A 328 11.97 15.90 17.78
CA LEU A 328 11.57 16.64 16.58
C LEU A 328 12.59 16.47 15.44
N ALA A 329 13.89 16.62 15.73
CA ALA A 329 14.98 16.40 14.77
C ALA A 329 15.17 14.94 14.33
N SER A 330 14.42 13.98 14.92
CA SER A 330 14.42 12.58 14.50
C SER A 330 13.22 12.20 13.62
N VAL A 331 12.10 12.94 13.73
CA VAL A 331 10.89 12.71 12.92
C VAL A 331 10.78 13.70 11.75
N ILE A 332 11.20 14.95 11.91
CA ILE A 332 11.11 15.97 10.85
C ILE A 332 12.31 15.85 9.88
N THR A 333 12.00 15.68 8.60
CA THR A 333 13.00 15.56 7.53
C THR A 333 13.78 16.86 7.31
N ASP A 334 15.10 16.75 7.10
CA ASP A 334 16.04 17.86 6.92
C ASP A 334 16.04 18.93 8.05
N ALA A 335 15.51 18.58 9.23
CA ALA A 335 15.57 19.43 10.42
C ALA A 335 17.01 19.66 10.91
N THR A 336 17.26 20.87 11.43
CA THR A 336 18.56 21.28 11.96
C THR A 336 18.43 21.90 13.35
N ASP A 337 19.49 21.74 14.15
CA ASP A 337 19.55 22.21 15.53
C ASP A 337 19.36 23.74 15.63
N TYR A 338 18.46 24.19 16.50
CA TYR A 338 18.18 25.61 16.72
C TYR A 338 18.99 26.13 17.91
N GLU A 339 20.31 26.29 17.73
CA GLU A 339 21.24 26.77 18.76
C GLU A 339 21.01 28.26 19.14
N SER A 340 19.89 28.53 19.81
CA SER A 340 19.45 29.80 20.39
C SER A 340 19.11 29.62 21.89
N ASP A 341 18.49 30.62 22.52
CA ASP A 341 17.93 30.50 23.88
C ASP A 341 16.44 30.03 23.87
N GLU A 342 15.89 29.68 22.70
CA GLU A 342 14.50 29.24 22.46
C GLU A 342 14.44 27.78 21.95
N SER A 343 13.28 27.12 22.12
CA SER A 343 13.06 25.69 21.76
C SER A 343 12.64 25.49 20.30
N GLY A 344 12.68 24.23 19.86
CA GLY A 344 12.27 23.79 18.52
C GLY A 344 13.43 23.43 17.59
N VAL A 345 13.10 23.10 16.34
CA VAL A 345 14.06 22.73 15.29
C VAL A 345 13.87 23.60 14.04
N ARG A 346 14.97 23.93 13.35
CA ARG A 346 14.95 24.77 12.15
C ARG A 346 14.88 23.93 10.87
N VAL A 347 13.86 24.18 10.05
CA VAL A 347 13.70 23.65 8.68
C VAL A 347 13.79 24.81 7.68
N SER A 348 14.33 24.58 6.48
CA SER A 348 14.35 25.57 5.39
C SER A 348 13.29 25.21 4.34
N SER A 349 12.15 25.92 4.34
CA SER A 349 11.01 25.67 3.43
C SER A 349 10.49 26.99 2.82
N GLY A 350 9.40 26.97 2.05
CA GLY A 350 8.91 28.12 1.31
C GLY A 350 7.52 27.92 0.69
N GLN A 351 6.97 28.97 0.08
CA GLN A 351 5.67 28.93 -0.62
C GLN A 351 5.60 27.78 -1.64
N GLY A 352 4.77 26.78 -1.36
CA GLY A 352 4.55 25.62 -2.22
C GLY A 352 5.63 24.53 -2.13
N ASP A 353 6.50 24.62 -1.13
CA ASP A 353 7.33 23.51 -0.65
C ASP A 353 6.57 22.79 0.50
N THR A 354 6.97 21.56 0.85
CA THR A 354 6.41 20.80 1.98
C THR A 354 7.43 20.66 3.13
N ILE A 355 6.94 20.31 4.33
CA ILE A 355 7.75 19.78 5.44
C ILE A 355 7.24 18.37 5.75
N THR A 356 8.10 17.35 5.70
CA THR A 356 7.69 15.95 5.96
C THR A 356 8.11 15.50 7.35
N ALA A 357 7.17 14.95 8.13
CA ALA A 357 7.44 14.28 9.41
C ALA A 357 7.13 12.79 9.31
N THR A 358 8.08 11.94 9.70
CA THR A 358 8.03 10.47 9.60
C THR A 358 8.04 9.84 10.99
N PHE A 359 7.12 8.92 11.27
CA PHE A 359 6.87 8.38 12.61
C PHE A 359 7.30 6.90 12.72
N PRO A 360 8.44 6.60 13.36
CA PRO A 360 8.91 5.22 13.53
C PRO A 360 8.03 4.42 14.51
N SER A 361 8.23 3.11 14.59
CA SER A 361 7.46 2.22 15.46
C SER A 361 7.74 2.33 16.96
N ASP A 362 8.68 3.19 17.38
CA ASP A 362 8.86 3.64 18.77
C ASP A 362 8.42 5.10 19.01
N ALA A 363 7.65 5.69 18.08
CA ALA A 363 7.01 6.99 18.26
C ALA A 363 5.99 7.01 19.41
N LYS A 364 5.62 8.23 19.83
CA LYS A 364 4.55 8.48 20.81
C LYS A 364 3.21 8.48 20.08
N ASN A 365 2.20 7.85 20.66
CA ASN A 365 0.85 7.82 20.11
C ASN A 365 -0.08 8.75 20.90
N GLY A 366 -0.95 9.47 20.21
CA GLY A 366 -1.78 10.55 20.75
C GLY A 366 -2.11 11.64 19.73
N GLU A 367 -2.91 12.62 20.16
CA GLU A 367 -3.14 13.89 19.45
C GLU A 367 -2.00 14.86 19.78
N PHE A 368 -1.35 15.44 18.77
CA PHE A 368 -0.21 16.33 18.91
C PHE A 368 -0.39 17.61 18.09
N THR A 369 0.14 18.72 18.60
CA THR A 369 0.26 19.98 17.88
C THR A 369 1.73 20.26 17.57
N LEU A 370 2.00 20.72 16.35
CA LEU A 370 3.27 21.34 15.95
C LEU A 370 3.02 22.84 15.72
N ASP A 371 3.79 23.68 16.38
CA ASP A 371 3.77 25.13 16.23
C ASP A 371 4.89 25.54 15.26
N PHE A 372 4.53 26.23 14.17
CA PHE A 372 5.45 26.64 13.10
C PHE A 372 5.61 28.17 13.12
N SER A 373 6.83 28.68 13.14
CA SER A 373 7.11 30.13 13.12
C SER A 373 8.27 30.49 12.20
N VAL A 374 8.16 31.61 11.47
CA VAL A 374 9.18 32.04 10.50
C VAL A 374 10.26 32.87 11.19
N GLU A 375 11.50 32.38 11.21
CA GLU A 375 12.61 32.87 12.04
C GLU A 375 12.86 34.40 11.97
N ASP A 376 12.67 35.02 10.80
CA ASP A 376 12.92 36.45 10.59
C ASP A 376 11.63 37.32 10.51
N THR A 377 10.46 36.80 10.90
CA THR A 377 9.19 37.56 10.83
C THR A 377 8.25 37.29 12.02
N THR A 378 7.09 37.95 12.05
CA THR A 378 6.01 37.66 13.01
C THR A 378 4.98 36.64 12.49
N ALA A 379 5.27 35.90 11.41
CA ALA A 379 4.34 34.91 10.85
C ALA A 379 4.50 33.54 11.54
N ALA A 380 3.39 32.98 12.01
CA ALA A 380 3.31 31.67 12.65
C ALA A 380 1.93 31.05 12.44
N ASP A 381 1.87 29.72 12.46
CA ASP A 381 0.64 28.91 12.38
C ASP A 381 0.85 27.56 13.11
N SER A 382 -0.22 26.79 13.34
CA SER A 382 -0.17 25.54 14.14
C SER A 382 -1.00 24.42 13.53
N ALA A 383 -0.37 23.27 13.23
CA ALA A 383 -1.07 22.08 12.73
C ALA A 383 -1.28 21.07 13.86
N THR A 384 -2.40 20.34 13.84
CA THR A 384 -2.72 19.30 14.84
C THR A 384 -3.14 18.01 14.14
N PHE A 385 -2.62 16.88 14.59
CA PHE A 385 -2.78 15.56 13.98
C PHE A 385 -2.72 14.46 15.05
N THR A 386 -3.10 13.23 14.72
CA THR A 386 -3.03 12.08 15.63
C THR A 386 -2.07 11.02 15.11
N VAL A 387 -1.13 10.56 15.96
CA VAL A 387 -0.39 9.31 15.72
C VAL A 387 -1.11 8.17 16.44
N SER A 388 -1.36 7.06 15.75
CA SER A 388 -1.89 5.83 16.33
C SER A 388 -0.92 4.66 16.14
N ASP A 389 -1.05 3.64 16.99
CA ASP A 389 -0.47 2.33 16.71
C ASP A 389 -0.98 1.82 15.33
N PRO A 390 -0.18 1.03 14.59
CA PRO A 390 -0.72 0.21 13.51
C PRO A 390 -1.76 -0.78 14.08
N ALA A 391 -2.62 -1.31 13.21
CA ALA A 391 -3.56 -2.35 13.61
C ALA A 391 -2.81 -3.64 14.00
N GLU A 392 -3.35 -4.40 14.96
CA GLU A 392 -2.82 -5.73 15.29
C GLU A 392 -3.01 -6.67 14.08
N GLY A 393 -1.94 -7.36 13.69
CA GLY A 393 -1.98 -8.37 12.63
C GLY A 393 -2.91 -9.52 13.01
N GLN A 394 -3.80 -9.92 12.09
CA GLN A 394 -4.71 -11.04 12.27
C GLN A 394 -4.46 -12.08 11.18
N VAL A 395 -4.46 -13.36 11.57
CA VAL A 395 -4.25 -14.51 10.70
C VAL A 395 -5.42 -15.47 10.88
N SER A 396 -6.04 -15.96 9.80
CA SER A 396 -7.18 -16.89 9.88
C SER A 396 -7.26 -17.83 8.68
N LEU A 397 -7.80 -19.04 8.86
CA LEU A 397 -8.12 -19.94 7.74
C LEU A 397 -9.37 -19.41 7.02
N GLU A 398 -9.40 -19.49 5.69
CA GLU A 398 -10.66 -19.33 4.95
C GLU A 398 -11.62 -20.48 5.30
N GLU A 399 -11.14 -21.72 5.13
CA GLU A 399 -11.88 -22.92 5.48
C GLU A 399 -11.30 -23.60 6.73
N GLY A 400 -12.10 -23.66 7.80
CA GLY A 400 -11.71 -24.34 9.05
C GLY A 400 -11.62 -25.87 8.95
N ILE A 401 -12.10 -26.46 7.85
CA ILE A 401 -11.90 -27.88 7.49
C ILE A 401 -11.66 -27.94 5.98
N VAL A 402 -10.46 -28.37 5.59
CA VAL A 402 -10.13 -28.76 4.21
C VAL A 402 -10.21 -30.29 4.12
N SER A 403 -10.60 -30.84 2.98
CA SER A 403 -10.69 -32.29 2.74
C SER A 403 -10.16 -32.60 1.35
N GLU A 404 -9.31 -33.62 1.25
CA GLU A 404 -8.64 -33.99 0.01
C GLU A 404 -8.43 -35.51 -0.09
N GLU A 405 -8.34 -36.04 -1.31
CA GLU A 405 -8.15 -37.47 -1.55
C GLU A 405 -6.66 -37.88 -1.48
N ARG A 406 -6.38 -39.08 -0.94
CA ARG A 406 -5.00 -39.62 -0.85
C ARG A 406 -4.40 -39.78 -2.25
N GLY A 407 -3.46 -38.90 -2.59
CA GLY A 407 -2.75 -38.87 -3.87
C GLY A 407 -2.90 -37.55 -4.61
N ASP A 408 -3.78 -36.65 -4.17
CA ASP A 408 -4.09 -35.38 -4.84
C ASP A 408 -3.46 -34.16 -4.15
N VAL A 409 -3.75 -32.96 -4.65
CA VAL A 409 -3.13 -31.68 -4.22
C VAL A 409 -4.17 -30.80 -3.55
N GLY A 410 -4.19 -30.80 -2.22
CA GLY A 410 -5.19 -30.05 -1.44
C GLY A 410 -4.73 -28.65 -1.09
N GLN A 411 -5.64 -27.68 -1.13
CA GLN A 411 -5.33 -26.26 -0.91
C GLN A 411 -5.67 -25.80 0.51
N ILE A 412 -4.77 -25.04 1.14
CA ILE A 412 -4.97 -24.43 2.46
C ILE A 412 -4.75 -22.91 2.33
N THR A 413 -5.85 -22.15 2.30
CA THR A 413 -5.84 -20.69 2.18
C THR A 413 -5.88 -20.01 3.55
N VAL A 414 -4.94 -19.09 3.76
CA VAL A 414 -4.80 -18.27 4.98
C VAL A 414 -5.03 -16.81 4.62
N ASN A 415 -5.96 -16.16 5.31
CA ASN A 415 -6.24 -14.73 5.22
C ASN A 415 -5.40 -13.96 6.26
N LEU A 416 -4.85 -12.83 5.84
CA LEU A 416 -3.89 -12.00 6.55
C LEU A 416 -4.40 -10.54 6.57
N GLU A 417 -4.74 -10.01 7.74
CA GLU A 417 -5.13 -8.59 7.90
C GLU A 417 -4.06 -7.84 8.69
N ASN A 418 -3.37 -6.87 8.07
CA ASN A 418 -2.32 -6.04 8.70
C ASN A 418 -1.07 -6.83 9.15
N THR A 419 -0.78 -7.95 8.49
CA THR A 419 0.46 -8.73 8.61
C THR A 419 0.77 -9.35 7.26
N ASP A 420 2.04 -9.42 6.89
CA ASP A 420 2.48 -10.02 5.62
C ASP A 420 2.97 -11.47 5.86
N GLU A 421 3.17 -11.88 7.12
CA GLU A 421 3.73 -13.17 7.54
C GLU A 421 2.74 -14.00 8.39
N ALA A 422 2.82 -15.33 8.27
CA ALA A 422 2.12 -16.31 9.13
C ALA A 422 2.86 -17.67 9.20
N THR A 423 2.38 -18.60 10.04
CA THR A 423 2.86 -19.99 10.05
C THR A 423 1.73 -20.99 10.25
N ILE A 424 1.72 -22.05 9.44
CA ILE A 424 0.85 -23.22 9.61
C ILE A 424 1.66 -24.35 10.28
N ILE A 425 1.12 -24.92 11.35
CA ILE A 425 1.53 -26.25 11.86
C ILE A 425 0.47 -27.25 11.46
N LEU A 426 0.87 -28.30 10.74
CA LEU A 426 -0.01 -29.35 10.20
C LEU A 426 0.35 -30.72 10.80
N GLY A 427 -0.61 -31.35 11.48
CA GLY A 427 -0.48 -32.69 12.07
C GLY A 427 -0.01 -32.69 13.53
N GLY A 428 0.90 -33.60 13.85
CA GLY A 428 1.54 -33.77 15.17
C GLY A 428 1.68 -35.24 15.62
N ASP A 429 2.00 -35.41 16.91
CA ASP A 429 2.11 -36.70 17.63
C ASP A 429 0.89 -37.65 17.46
N SER A 430 -0.28 -37.11 17.10
CA SER A 430 -1.54 -37.85 16.90
C SER A 430 -1.55 -38.73 15.65
N VAL A 431 -1.01 -38.19 14.54
CA VAL A 431 -0.90 -38.83 13.22
C VAL A 431 0.53 -39.32 12.94
N ASN A 432 1.50 -38.96 13.77
CA ASN A 432 2.94 -39.24 13.63
C ASN A 432 3.57 -38.57 12.39
N TYR A 433 2.97 -37.47 11.93
CA TYR A 433 3.45 -36.60 10.85
C TYR A 433 3.24 -35.16 11.28
N GLU A 434 4.25 -34.32 11.17
CA GLU A 434 4.21 -32.91 11.58
C GLU A 434 4.96 -32.07 10.53
N ALA A 435 4.29 -31.06 9.99
CA ALA A 435 4.87 -30.06 9.10
C ALA A 435 4.72 -28.65 9.69
N GLN A 436 5.79 -27.86 9.60
CA GLN A 436 5.80 -26.42 9.87
C GLN A 436 6.02 -25.69 8.55
N ILE A 437 5.13 -24.75 8.24
CA ILE A 437 5.04 -24.07 6.94
C ILE A 437 5.00 -22.57 7.21
N GLU A 438 6.10 -21.88 6.92
CA GLU A 438 6.25 -20.43 7.03
C GLU A 438 5.69 -19.77 5.74
N LEU A 439 4.89 -18.71 5.88
CA LEU A 439 4.18 -18.00 4.80
C LEU A 439 4.60 -16.52 4.73
N GLU A 440 4.72 -15.97 3.52
CA GLU A 440 4.92 -14.54 3.23
C GLU A 440 4.03 -14.15 2.02
N ASP A 441 3.14 -13.16 2.19
CA ASP A 441 2.32 -12.54 1.13
C ASP A 441 3.21 -11.75 0.14
N GLY A 442 2.79 -11.66 -1.12
CA GLY A 442 3.54 -11.06 -2.23
C GLY A 442 4.01 -9.63 -1.95
N GLY A 443 5.31 -9.45 -1.70
CA GLY A 443 5.86 -8.25 -1.07
C GLY A 443 5.50 -6.89 -1.69
N ASN A 444 4.51 -6.20 -1.09
CA ASN A 444 4.22 -4.76 -1.22
C ASN A 444 4.29 -4.20 -2.66
N GLY A 445 3.66 -4.93 -3.59
CA GLY A 445 3.90 -4.79 -5.05
C GLY A 445 2.69 -4.52 -5.95
N GLY A 446 1.48 -4.38 -5.41
CA GLY A 446 0.23 -4.23 -6.18
C GLY A 446 -0.64 -5.48 -6.18
N ASP A 447 0.00 -6.64 -6.01
CA ASP A 447 -0.62 -7.97 -6.05
C ASP A 447 -0.63 -8.65 -4.66
N ALA A 448 -0.21 -7.94 -3.61
CA ALA A 448 -0.43 -8.30 -2.21
C ALA A 448 -1.94 -8.21 -1.89
N ASP A 449 -2.63 -9.34 -1.84
CA ASP A 449 -4.10 -9.37 -1.74
C ASP A 449 -4.64 -9.64 -0.32
N GLY A 450 -3.74 -9.97 0.62
CA GLY A 450 -4.08 -10.34 1.99
C GLY A 450 -4.43 -11.82 2.15
N THR A 451 -4.07 -12.68 1.19
CA THR A 451 -4.22 -14.13 1.28
C THR A 451 -2.97 -14.85 0.79
N VAL A 452 -2.70 -16.01 1.38
CA VAL A 452 -1.68 -16.97 0.89
C VAL A 452 -2.32 -18.34 0.78
N THR A 453 -2.23 -18.96 -0.40
CA THR A 453 -2.78 -20.31 -0.63
C THR A 453 -1.67 -21.34 -0.79
N VAL A 454 -1.63 -22.31 0.12
CA VAL A 454 -0.65 -23.40 0.12
C VAL A 454 -1.22 -24.62 -0.59
N ASN A 455 -0.59 -25.05 -1.68
CA ASN A 455 -0.80 -26.36 -2.27
C ASN A 455 -0.06 -27.42 -1.44
N LEU A 456 -0.77 -28.45 -0.96
CA LEU A 456 -0.22 -29.64 -0.32
C LEU A 456 -0.40 -30.84 -1.25
N ASN A 457 0.65 -31.21 -1.96
CA ASN A 457 0.70 -32.43 -2.74
C ASN A 457 0.81 -33.65 -1.81
N THR A 458 -0.30 -34.36 -1.61
CA THR A 458 -0.40 -35.48 -0.67
C THR A 458 0.33 -36.75 -1.15
N PHE A 459 0.63 -36.83 -2.46
CA PHE A 459 1.45 -37.90 -3.05
C PHE A 459 2.93 -37.75 -2.65
N ARG A 460 3.53 -36.57 -2.85
CA ARG A 460 4.95 -36.24 -2.61
C ARG A 460 5.35 -36.13 -1.13
N ALA A 461 4.55 -36.65 -0.20
CA ALA A 461 4.69 -36.40 1.24
C ALA A 461 6.03 -36.85 1.84
N ASP A 462 6.71 -37.82 1.22
CA ASP A 462 8.04 -38.32 1.57
C ASP A 462 9.21 -37.43 1.09
N GLU A 463 8.96 -36.51 0.15
CA GLU A 463 9.95 -35.48 -0.25
C GLU A 463 10.07 -34.35 0.78
N GLY A 464 9.15 -34.30 1.76
CA GLY A 464 9.20 -33.38 2.89
C GLY A 464 8.77 -31.96 2.53
N SER A 465 9.72 -31.09 2.20
CA SER A 465 9.42 -29.68 1.87
C SER A 465 8.86 -29.49 0.47
N ALA A 466 9.18 -30.38 -0.48
CA ALA A 466 8.69 -30.30 -1.87
C ALA A 466 7.22 -30.72 -2.02
N ALA A 467 6.59 -31.25 -0.97
CA ALA A 467 5.15 -31.48 -0.91
C ALA A 467 4.33 -30.18 -0.77
N PHE A 468 4.98 -29.03 -0.56
CA PHE A 468 4.34 -27.74 -0.32
C PHE A 468 4.83 -26.70 -1.33
N THR A 469 3.91 -26.07 -2.05
CA THR A 469 4.16 -24.96 -2.97
C THR A 469 3.14 -23.84 -2.73
N PRO A 470 3.47 -22.57 -3.03
CA PRO A 470 2.45 -21.54 -3.13
C PRO A 470 1.55 -21.79 -4.36
N ALA A 471 0.32 -21.28 -4.35
CA ALA A 471 -0.57 -21.32 -5.50
C ALA A 471 -0.37 -20.14 -6.45
N ASP A 472 -0.07 -18.95 -5.93
CA ASP A 472 0.47 -17.85 -6.74
C ASP A 472 2.02 -17.96 -6.83
N THR A 473 2.60 -17.25 -7.78
CA THR A 473 4.06 -17.15 -7.97
C THR A 473 4.70 -15.97 -7.27
N ASP A 474 3.93 -14.98 -6.82
CA ASP A 474 4.43 -13.86 -6.03
C ASP A 474 4.43 -14.15 -4.51
N ASP A 475 3.65 -15.13 -4.05
CA ASP A 475 3.65 -15.72 -2.70
C ASP A 475 4.95 -16.48 -2.34
N SER A 476 5.27 -16.58 -1.04
CA SER A 476 6.34 -17.44 -0.53
C SER A 476 5.84 -18.49 0.46
N VAL A 477 6.22 -19.75 0.23
CA VAL A 477 5.97 -20.89 1.13
C VAL A 477 7.29 -21.59 1.45
N THR A 478 7.67 -21.62 2.73
CA THR A 478 8.85 -22.34 3.23
C THR A 478 8.44 -23.43 4.23
N ALA A 479 8.41 -24.68 3.77
CA ALA A 479 7.98 -25.82 4.57
C ALA A 479 9.13 -26.67 5.12
N SER A 480 8.89 -27.31 6.27
CA SER A 480 9.66 -28.46 6.74
C SER A 480 8.72 -29.51 7.34
N ALA A 481 8.79 -30.75 6.85
CA ALA A 481 7.88 -31.84 7.25
C ALA A 481 8.64 -33.08 7.72
N THR A 482 8.11 -33.76 8.74
CA THR A 482 8.73 -34.93 9.37
C THR A 482 7.70 -35.96 9.84
N LYS A 483 8.13 -37.22 9.97
CA LYS A 483 7.34 -38.36 10.46
C LYS A 483 8.05 -39.02 11.64
N ASP A 484 7.32 -39.45 12.67
CA ASP A 484 7.89 -40.08 13.90
C ASP A 484 8.98 -39.22 14.60
N GLY A 485 9.04 -37.91 14.30
CA GLY A 485 10.00 -36.94 14.83
C GLY A 485 11.09 -36.49 13.83
N PRO A 486 12.00 -35.60 14.26
CA PRO A 486 12.80 -34.79 13.35
C PRO A 486 13.81 -35.58 12.51
N GLY A 487 13.73 -35.43 11.19
CA GLY A 487 14.68 -36.01 10.22
C GLY A 487 14.35 -37.43 9.76
N ILE A 488 13.12 -37.88 9.97
CA ILE A 488 12.50 -39.03 9.30
C ILE A 488 11.35 -38.49 8.43
N MET A 489 11.16 -39.07 7.25
CA MET A 489 10.11 -38.71 6.29
C MET A 489 9.05 -39.83 6.19
N PRO A 490 7.87 -39.57 5.62
CA PRO A 490 6.97 -40.59 5.10
C PRO A 490 7.65 -41.65 4.23
N ASP A 491 6.94 -42.75 3.99
CA ASP A 491 7.37 -43.84 3.10
C ASP A 491 6.35 -43.90 1.94
N GLY A 492 6.24 -42.81 1.17
CA GLY A 492 5.15 -42.53 0.22
C GLY A 492 4.00 -41.65 0.78
N PRO A 493 2.84 -41.60 0.08
CA PRO A 493 1.77 -40.61 0.27
C PRO A 493 1.15 -40.54 1.68
N LEU A 494 0.55 -39.39 2.02
CA LEU A 494 -0.12 -39.14 3.31
C LEU A 494 -1.19 -40.19 3.64
N ALA A 495 -1.24 -40.61 4.91
CA ALA A 495 -2.18 -41.61 5.38
C ALA A 495 -3.60 -41.04 5.47
N THR A 496 -4.61 -41.87 5.29
CA THR A 496 -6.01 -41.46 5.45
C THR A 496 -6.33 -41.17 6.92
N ALA A 497 -6.43 -39.88 7.26
CA ALA A 497 -6.51 -39.39 8.64
C ALA A 497 -6.97 -37.93 8.72
N ASP A 498 -7.42 -37.53 9.91
CA ASP A 498 -7.67 -36.12 10.28
C ASP A 498 -6.35 -35.49 10.77
N TYR A 499 -5.79 -34.54 10.03
CA TYR A 499 -4.59 -33.79 10.40
C TYR A 499 -5.00 -32.45 11.03
N GLU A 500 -4.63 -32.21 12.29
CA GLU A 500 -4.91 -30.95 12.99
C GLU A 500 -4.14 -29.79 12.33
N ILE A 501 -4.80 -28.65 12.09
CA ILE A 501 -4.14 -27.41 11.67
C ILE A 501 -4.09 -26.47 12.88
N VAL A 502 -2.93 -25.87 13.14
CA VAL A 502 -2.77 -24.72 14.04
C VAL A 502 -2.15 -23.57 13.25
N LEU A 503 -2.75 -22.38 13.33
CA LEU A 503 -2.19 -21.15 12.79
C LEU A 503 -1.48 -20.37 13.89
N GLN A 504 -0.29 -19.86 13.56
CA GLN A 504 0.51 -18.99 14.39
C GLN A 504 0.75 -17.66 13.69
N ASP A 505 0.77 -16.57 14.47
CA ASP A 505 1.15 -15.24 14.01
C ASP A 505 2.69 -15.07 13.94
N SER A 506 3.16 -13.91 13.50
CA SER A 506 4.59 -13.57 13.45
C SER A 506 5.25 -13.40 14.83
N ALA A 507 4.49 -13.45 15.93
CA ALA A 507 5.03 -13.59 17.29
C ALA A 507 5.20 -15.05 17.73
N GLY A 508 4.57 -16.00 17.02
CA GLY A 508 4.53 -17.42 17.35
C GLY A 508 3.49 -17.81 18.39
N ASP A 509 2.45 -16.99 18.60
CA ASP A 509 1.30 -17.33 19.45
C ASP A 509 0.21 -18.05 18.63
N ASP A 510 -0.45 -19.05 19.22
CA ASP A 510 -1.50 -19.85 18.56
C ASP A 510 -2.79 -19.03 18.38
N VAL A 511 -3.08 -18.59 17.16
CA VAL A 511 -4.21 -17.68 16.84
C VAL A 511 -5.42 -18.37 16.18
N GLY A 512 -5.20 -19.49 15.48
CA GLY A 512 -6.27 -20.22 14.78
C GLY A 512 -6.10 -21.74 14.82
N VAL A 513 -7.18 -22.49 14.57
CA VAL A 513 -7.16 -23.96 14.43
C VAL A 513 -8.13 -24.44 13.35
N GLY A 514 -7.80 -25.55 12.71
CA GLY A 514 -8.61 -26.20 11.68
C GLY A 514 -8.27 -27.70 11.53
N THR A 515 -8.63 -28.29 10.40
CA THR A 515 -8.29 -29.70 10.10
C THR A 515 -8.16 -29.91 8.59
N PHE A 516 -7.11 -30.61 8.16
CA PHE A 516 -6.95 -31.15 6.81
C PHE A 516 -7.29 -32.64 6.85
N VAL A 517 -8.31 -33.08 6.10
CA VAL A 517 -8.81 -34.46 6.14
C VAL A 517 -8.35 -35.19 4.88
N VAL A 518 -7.49 -36.19 5.03
CA VAL A 518 -7.07 -37.06 3.91
C VAL A 518 -8.03 -38.24 3.79
N THR A 519 -8.78 -38.30 2.69
CA THR A 519 -9.77 -39.35 2.41
C THR A 519 -9.18 -40.47 1.53
N GLU A 520 -9.93 -41.57 1.35
CA GLU A 520 -9.51 -42.71 0.54
C GLU A 520 -9.93 -42.51 -0.92
N ARG A 521 -8.95 -42.55 -1.84
CA ARG A 521 -9.13 -42.39 -3.28
C ARG A 521 -10.06 -43.44 -3.92
N SER A 522 -10.52 -43.18 -5.14
CA SER A 522 -11.33 -44.11 -5.93
C SER A 522 -10.98 -44.13 -7.42
N THR A 523 -11.27 -45.26 -8.07
CA THR A 523 -11.40 -45.35 -9.53
C THR A 523 -12.82 -45.83 -9.83
N ASP A 524 -13.73 -44.93 -10.23
CA ASP A 524 -15.18 -45.16 -10.15
C ASP A 524 -15.82 -45.60 -11.48
N SER A 525 -15.56 -44.90 -12.59
CA SER A 525 -16.11 -45.29 -13.91
C SER A 525 -15.31 -44.80 -15.12
N MET A 526 -15.57 -45.42 -16.27
CA MET A 526 -15.14 -44.93 -17.59
C MET A 526 -16.37 -44.85 -18.50
N GLN A 527 -16.57 -43.71 -19.14
CA GLN A 527 -17.64 -43.44 -20.11
C GLN A 527 -17.02 -43.03 -21.44
N LEU A 528 -17.56 -43.52 -22.56
CA LEU A 528 -17.03 -43.24 -23.90
C LEU A 528 -17.95 -42.27 -24.65
N TRP A 529 -17.33 -41.38 -25.41
CA TRP A 529 -17.98 -40.35 -26.21
C TRP A 529 -17.32 -40.27 -27.60
N THR A 530 -18.06 -39.75 -28.57
CA THR A 530 -17.60 -39.47 -29.93
C THR A 530 -17.63 -37.97 -30.22
N ALA A 531 -16.63 -37.48 -30.94
CA ALA A 531 -16.48 -36.08 -31.37
C ALA A 531 -15.97 -36.01 -32.82
N ALA A 532 -16.20 -34.90 -33.52
CA ALA A 532 -15.94 -34.79 -34.96
C ALA A 532 -14.60 -34.15 -35.35
N ASP A 533 -14.08 -33.26 -34.50
CA ASP A 533 -12.92 -32.36 -34.70
C ASP A 533 -12.74 -31.57 -33.38
N LEU A 534 -12.11 -32.15 -32.35
CA LEU A 534 -11.64 -31.41 -31.18
C LEU A 534 -10.25 -30.84 -31.46
N PRO A 535 -9.90 -29.66 -30.90
CA PRO A 535 -8.52 -29.20 -30.90
C PRO A 535 -7.60 -30.23 -30.25
N THR A 536 -6.44 -30.50 -30.88
CA THR A 536 -5.36 -31.31 -30.28
C THR A 536 -4.82 -30.69 -29.00
N ASP A 537 -5.01 -29.37 -28.82
CA ASP A 537 -4.70 -28.58 -27.64
C ASP A 537 -5.98 -28.14 -26.88
N ALA A 538 -7.05 -28.94 -26.93
CA ALA A 538 -8.31 -28.63 -26.22
C ALA A 538 -8.14 -28.77 -24.70
N ASP A 539 -8.47 -27.70 -23.98
CA ASP A 539 -8.45 -27.63 -22.53
C ASP A 539 -9.79 -28.02 -21.87
N GLN A 540 -9.86 -27.89 -20.55
CA GLN A 540 -11.05 -28.16 -19.75
C GLN A 540 -12.27 -27.33 -20.20
N GLU A 541 -12.09 -26.04 -20.52
CA GLU A 541 -13.17 -25.17 -20.97
C GLU A 541 -13.68 -25.66 -22.34
N ALA A 542 -12.79 -25.95 -23.29
CA ALA A 542 -13.13 -26.45 -24.62
C ALA A 542 -13.89 -27.80 -24.58
N VAL A 543 -13.49 -28.75 -23.72
CA VAL A 543 -14.18 -30.04 -23.56
C VAL A 543 -15.60 -29.86 -22.99
N TYR A 544 -15.78 -29.02 -21.96
CA TYR A 544 -17.12 -28.80 -21.39
C TYR A 544 -18.03 -27.96 -22.31
N ASP A 545 -17.50 -26.95 -23.02
CA ASP A 545 -18.27 -26.20 -24.02
C ASP A 545 -18.76 -27.14 -25.15
N ALA A 546 -17.92 -28.07 -25.60
CA ALA A 546 -18.27 -29.06 -26.61
C ALA A 546 -19.29 -30.11 -26.10
N LEU A 547 -19.28 -30.43 -24.80
CA LEU A 547 -20.33 -31.23 -24.15
C LEU A 547 -21.67 -30.48 -24.02
N GLU A 548 -21.69 -29.22 -23.56
CA GLU A 548 -22.93 -28.44 -23.46
C GLU A 548 -23.53 -28.13 -24.86
N ALA A 549 -22.68 -27.85 -25.85
CA ALA A 549 -23.09 -27.67 -27.24
C ALA A 549 -23.64 -28.97 -27.89
N GLY A 550 -23.38 -30.14 -27.31
CA GLY A 550 -23.73 -31.44 -27.88
C GLY A 550 -22.92 -31.80 -29.13
N ALA A 551 -21.68 -31.31 -29.21
CA ALA A 551 -20.70 -31.72 -30.23
C ALA A 551 -20.00 -33.02 -29.81
N ILE A 552 -19.63 -33.13 -28.53
CA ILE A 552 -19.27 -34.41 -27.89
C ILE A 552 -20.56 -35.12 -27.47
N THR A 553 -20.73 -36.40 -27.82
CA THR A 553 -21.91 -37.20 -27.43
C THR A 553 -21.56 -38.64 -27.06
N GLN A 554 -22.30 -39.24 -26.12
CA GLN A 554 -22.00 -40.58 -25.58
C GLN A 554 -22.25 -41.67 -26.64
N ASP A 555 -21.18 -42.29 -27.14
CA ASP A 555 -21.22 -43.45 -28.03
C ASP A 555 -19.97 -44.33 -27.82
N SER A 556 -20.10 -45.61 -28.15
CA SER A 556 -19.01 -46.60 -28.24
C SER A 556 -18.75 -47.07 -29.69
N THR A 557 -19.47 -46.50 -30.66
CA THR A 557 -19.49 -46.91 -32.08
C THR A 557 -18.88 -45.82 -32.95
N ILE A 558 -17.58 -45.58 -32.78
CA ILE A 558 -16.85 -44.47 -33.40
C ILE A 558 -16.73 -44.74 -34.91
N ALA A 559 -17.20 -43.82 -35.76
CA ALA A 559 -16.91 -43.94 -37.18
C ALA A 559 -15.43 -43.60 -37.42
N PHE A 560 -14.74 -44.35 -38.27
CA PHE A 560 -13.34 -44.05 -38.60
C PHE A 560 -13.18 -42.59 -39.05
N GLN A 561 -12.19 -41.86 -38.52
CA GLN A 561 -12.00 -40.40 -38.66
C GLN A 561 -13.01 -39.52 -37.89
N ASP A 562 -13.68 -40.08 -36.88
CA ASP A 562 -14.14 -39.35 -35.70
C ASP A 562 -13.17 -39.65 -34.54
N GLU A 563 -13.24 -38.85 -33.48
CA GLU A 563 -12.47 -39.04 -32.26
C GLU A 563 -13.24 -39.86 -31.22
N LEU A 564 -12.49 -40.60 -30.42
CA LEU A 564 -12.95 -41.29 -29.22
C LEU A 564 -12.50 -40.51 -27.98
N VAL A 565 -13.43 -40.01 -27.18
CA VAL A 565 -13.13 -39.38 -25.88
C VAL A 565 -13.51 -40.33 -24.76
N HIS A 566 -12.52 -40.72 -23.95
CA HIS A 566 -12.72 -41.42 -22.70
C HIS A 566 -12.91 -40.36 -21.60
N GLN A 567 -14.01 -40.44 -20.85
CA GLN A 567 -14.19 -39.72 -19.59
C GLN A 567 -13.98 -40.72 -18.45
N ILE A 568 -13.01 -40.47 -17.59
CA ILE A 568 -12.57 -41.37 -16.52
C ILE A 568 -12.82 -40.68 -15.18
N GLU A 569 -13.74 -41.21 -14.38
CA GLU A 569 -14.02 -40.74 -13.01
C GLU A 569 -13.00 -41.41 -12.06
N VAL A 570 -12.00 -40.65 -11.59
CA VAL A 570 -10.87 -41.13 -10.79
C VAL A 570 -10.29 -40.02 -9.90
N SER A 571 -9.93 -40.39 -8.66
CA SER A 571 -9.20 -39.57 -7.69
C SER A 571 -7.92 -40.24 -7.20
N GLY A 572 -7.13 -39.53 -6.41
CA GLY A 572 -5.85 -39.94 -5.85
C GLY A 572 -4.79 -40.20 -6.91
N ILE A 573 -4.71 -39.36 -7.94
CA ILE A 573 -3.70 -39.42 -9.01
C ILE A 573 -3.15 -38.04 -9.41
N TYR A 574 -3.81 -36.93 -9.07
CA TYR A 574 -3.46 -35.59 -9.55
C TYR A 574 -2.15 -35.09 -8.95
N GLY A 575 -1.81 -35.48 -7.72
CA GLY A 575 -0.51 -35.19 -7.11
C GLY A 575 0.65 -35.95 -7.77
N ALA A 576 0.39 -37.10 -8.41
CA ALA A 576 1.40 -37.80 -9.21
C ALA A 576 1.55 -37.17 -10.61
N LEU A 577 0.44 -36.77 -11.25
CA LEU A 577 0.48 -36.00 -12.51
C LEU A 577 1.24 -34.68 -12.33
N VAL A 578 0.97 -33.93 -11.25
CA VAL A 578 1.66 -32.67 -10.92
C VAL A 578 3.14 -32.89 -10.63
N ASP A 579 3.52 -33.97 -9.93
CA ASP A 579 4.94 -34.29 -9.68
C ASP A 579 5.72 -34.52 -10.98
N GLU A 580 5.17 -35.29 -11.92
CA GLU A 580 5.84 -35.57 -13.20
C GLU A 580 5.88 -34.33 -14.12
N MET A 581 4.81 -33.52 -14.13
CA MET A 581 4.78 -32.21 -14.82
C MET A 581 5.82 -31.23 -14.26
N ASP A 582 5.92 -31.10 -12.93
CA ASP A 582 6.93 -30.27 -12.24
C ASP A 582 8.36 -30.75 -12.55
N ALA A 583 8.59 -32.07 -12.48
CA ALA A 583 9.91 -32.67 -12.62
C ALA A 583 10.49 -32.48 -14.03
N ASN A 584 9.64 -32.48 -15.07
CA ASN A 584 10.05 -32.46 -16.47
C ASN A 584 9.73 -31.15 -17.21
N ASN A 585 8.90 -30.27 -16.64
CA ASN A 585 8.26 -29.14 -17.33
C ASN A 585 7.43 -29.67 -18.53
N SER A 586 6.49 -30.57 -18.26
CA SER A 586 5.59 -31.17 -19.25
C SER A 586 4.12 -30.82 -18.99
N ASP A 587 3.25 -31.28 -19.87
CA ASP A 587 1.79 -31.24 -19.77
C ASP A 587 1.22 -32.54 -19.18
N ALA A 588 -0.10 -32.57 -18.99
CA ALA A 588 -0.83 -33.71 -18.43
C ALA A 588 -0.82 -34.95 -19.33
N GLU A 589 -0.56 -34.77 -20.64
CA GLU A 589 -0.48 -35.86 -21.62
C GLU A 589 0.84 -36.62 -21.47
N ALA A 590 1.98 -35.94 -21.57
CA ALA A 590 3.28 -36.55 -21.33
C ALA A 590 3.39 -37.12 -19.89
N ALA A 591 2.80 -36.45 -18.89
CA ALA A 591 2.76 -36.96 -17.52
C ALA A 591 1.91 -38.23 -17.38
N LEU A 592 0.73 -38.30 -18.00
CA LEU A 592 -0.09 -39.52 -17.98
C LEU A 592 0.61 -40.69 -18.70
N LEU A 593 1.31 -40.41 -19.80
CA LEU A 593 2.05 -41.41 -20.57
C LEU A 593 3.19 -42.03 -19.76
N GLU A 594 4.05 -41.23 -19.11
CA GLU A 594 5.16 -41.79 -18.31
C GLU A 594 4.65 -42.54 -17.07
N LEU A 595 3.59 -42.05 -16.41
CA LEU A 595 2.96 -42.74 -15.27
C LEU A 595 2.22 -44.05 -15.64
N ALA A 596 2.00 -44.31 -16.94
CA ALA A 596 1.29 -45.48 -17.47
C ALA A 596 2.11 -46.34 -18.46
N ASN A 597 3.41 -46.04 -18.62
CA ASN A 597 4.31 -46.59 -19.65
C ASN A 597 4.46 -48.13 -19.59
N GLY A 598 4.35 -48.71 -18.39
CA GLY A 598 4.15 -50.14 -18.18
C GLY A 598 5.36 -50.93 -17.66
N ASP A 599 6.35 -50.26 -17.06
CA ASP A 599 7.34 -50.94 -16.21
C ASP A 599 6.71 -51.38 -14.87
N ALA A 600 7.36 -52.30 -14.17
CA ALA A 600 6.93 -52.84 -12.88
C ALA A 600 7.18 -51.87 -11.70
N SER A 601 7.38 -50.59 -11.99
CA SER A 601 7.42 -49.46 -11.06
C SER A 601 6.13 -48.63 -11.10
N ASP A 602 5.39 -48.69 -12.20
CA ASP A 602 4.56 -47.56 -12.61
C ASP A 602 3.23 -47.56 -11.85
N PRO A 603 2.69 -46.38 -11.48
CA PRO A 603 1.52 -46.31 -10.63
C PRO A 603 0.20 -46.56 -11.37
N LEU A 604 0.13 -46.22 -12.67
CA LEU A 604 -1.08 -46.29 -13.48
C LEU A 604 -0.96 -47.37 -14.57
N THR A 605 -2.07 -47.63 -15.26
CA THR A 605 -2.08 -48.29 -16.56
C THR A 605 -3.13 -47.67 -17.45
N LEU A 606 -2.84 -47.57 -18.75
CA LEU A 606 -3.76 -47.21 -19.82
C LEU A 606 -3.50 -48.16 -20.99
N SER A 607 -4.53 -48.89 -21.45
CA SER A 607 -4.38 -49.77 -22.62
C SER A 607 -5.69 -49.91 -23.40
N ALA A 608 -5.57 -50.05 -24.72
CA ALA A 608 -6.69 -50.40 -25.60
C ALA A 608 -6.30 -51.62 -26.45
N THR A 609 -6.81 -52.79 -26.09
CA THR A 609 -6.44 -54.08 -26.70
C THR A 609 -7.57 -54.63 -27.57
N GLN A 610 -7.24 -55.08 -28.77
CA GLN A 610 -8.22 -55.59 -29.74
C GLN A 610 -8.95 -56.83 -29.20
N ALA A 611 -10.26 -56.71 -29.08
CA ALA A 611 -11.12 -57.69 -28.43
C ALA A 611 -11.33 -58.96 -29.28
N GLY A 612 -11.44 -60.11 -28.62
CA GLY A 612 -11.85 -61.37 -29.26
C GLY A 612 -10.85 -62.51 -29.14
N ASN A 613 -10.53 -63.18 -30.26
CA ASN A 613 -9.66 -64.36 -30.27
C ASN A 613 -8.99 -64.52 -31.64
N PHE A 614 -7.66 -64.53 -31.63
CA PHE A 614 -6.81 -64.45 -32.82
C PHE A 614 -5.91 -65.70 -32.94
N PRO A 615 -6.40 -66.84 -33.50
CA PRO A 615 -5.60 -68.05 -33.56
C PRO A 615 -4.32 -67.87 -34.38
N ASN A 616 -3.17 -68.05 -33.71
CA ASN A 616 -1.81 -67.90 -34.26
C ASN A 616 -1.37 -66.43 -34.52
N SER A 617 -1.96 -65.46 -33.83
CA SER A 617 -1.53 -64.05 -33.80
C SER A 617 -1.78 -63.47 -32.40
N GLU A 618 -0.95 -62.55 -31.93
CA GLU A 618 -1.37 -61.61 -30.87
C GLU A 618 -2.44 -60.62 -31.41
N PRO A 619 -3.31 -60.08 -30.52
CA PRO A 619 -4.20 -58.96 -30.86
C PRO A 619 -3.38 -57.71 -31.27
N LEU A 620 -4.05 -56.73 -31.88
CA LEU A 620 -3.54 -55.36 -31.92
C LEU A 620 -3.71 -54.70 -30.55
N THR A 621 -2.83 -53.76 -30.22
CA THR A 621 -2.94 -52.89 -29.05
C THR A 621 -2.57 -51.48 -29.48
N VAL A 622 -3.31 -50.45 -29.05
CA VAL A 622 -2.93 -49.05 -29.30
C VAL A 622 -1.61 -48.75 -28.59
N ASP A 623 -0.72 -48.04 -29.27
CA ASP A 623 0.50 -47.50 -28.69
C ASP A 623 0.27 -46.01 -28.42
N PHE A 624 0.11 -45.63 -27.15
CA PHE A 624 -0.28 -44.26 -26.81
C PHE A 624 0.89 -43.26 -26.93
N SER A 625 2.14 -43.71 -26.82
CA SER A 625 3.31 -42.85 -27.05
C SER A 625 3.52 -42.57 -28.54
N GLU A 626 3.37 -43.57 -29.40
CA GLU A 626 3.38 -43.36 -30.86
C GLU A 626 2.14 -42.55 -31.32
N LEU A 627 1.03 -42.57 -30.56
CA LEU A 627 -0.15 -41.75 -30.84
C LEU A 627 0.07 -40.26 -30.53
N ASP A 628 0.76 -39.94 -29.43
CA ASP A 628 1.27 -38.59 -29.10
C ASP A 628 2.27 -38.09 -30.16
N GLU A 629 3.30 -38.89 -30.51
CA GLU A 629 4.25 -38.49 -31.58
C GLU A 629 3.56 -38.24 -32.94
N ASN A 630 2.40 -38.87 -33.19
CA ASN A 630 1.55 -38.64 -34.37
C ASN A 630 0.50 -37.51 -34.19
N GLY A 631 0.42 -36.86 -33.02
CA GLY A 631 -0.56 -35.79 -32.72
C GLY A 631 -2.01 -36.28 -32.69
N GLY A 632 -2.22 -37.53 -32.25
CA GLY A 632 -3.52 -38.22 -32.22
C GLY A 632 -4.12 -38.42 -30.83
N LEU A 633 -3.44 -37.94 -29.79
CA LEU A 633 -3.85 -37.99 -28.39
C LEU A 633 -4.07 -36.54 -27.89
N ASN A 634 -4.87 -36.39 -26.84
CA ASN A 634 -4.96 -35.19 -26.00
C ASN A 634 -5.48 -35.64 -24.62
N VAL A 635 -4.88 -35.13 -23.54
CA VAL A 635 -5.23 -35.48 -22.15
C VAL A 635 -5.56 -34.22 -21.34
N VAL A 636 -6.78 -34.17 -20.81
CA VAL A 636 -7.25 -33.09 -19.93
C VAL A 636 -7.51 -33.65 -18.54
N ALA A 637 -6.70 -33.21 -17.56
CA ALA A 637 -6.92 -33.49 -16.15
C ALA A 637 -7.86 -32.44 -15.53
N ASP A 638 -8.86 -32.89 -14.79
CA ASP A 638 -9.82 -32.08 -14.03
C ASP A 638 -9.88 -32.64 -12.60
N ASP A 639 -8.98 -32.12 -11.76
CA ASP A 639 -8.86 -32.44 -10.33
C ASP A 639 -10.13 -32.03 -9.56
N ALA A 640 -10.63 -30.81 -9.82
CA ALA A 640 -11.82 -30.25 -9.17
C ALA A 640 -13.09 -31.09 -9.35
N ASN A 641 -13.19 -31.89 -10.42
CA ASN A 641 -14.29 -32.84 -10.66
C ASN A 641 -13.84 -34.32 -10.61
N ASN A 642 -12.61 -34.61 -10.18
CA ASN A 642 -12.02 -35.96 -10.17
C ASN A 642 -12.27 -36.72 -11.49
N THR A 643 -11.98 -36.04 -12.61
CA THR A 643 -12.16 -36.55 -13.97
C THR A 643 -10.89 -36.40 -14.80
N VAL A 644 -10.54 -37.42 -15.58
CA VAL A 644 -9.56 -37.29 -16.67
C VAL A 644 -10.26 -37.56 -18.00
N PHE A 645 -10.09 -36.67 -18.97
CA PHE A 645 -10.48 -36.90 -20.35
C PHE A 645 -9.26 -37.34 -21.17
N VAL A 646 -9.42 -38.41 -21.95
CA VAL A 646 -8.38 -38.91 -22.89
C VAL A 646 -9.01 -39.02 -24.27
N ALA A 647 -8.70 -38.07 -25.15
CA ALA A 647 -9.19 -38.03 -26.53
C ALA A 647 -8.22 -38.75 -27.48
N VAL A 648 -8.76 -39.49 -28.45
CA VAL A 648 -8.01 -40.29 -29.43
C VAL A 648 -8.60 -40.06 -30.83
N ASP A 649 -7.85 -39.43 -31.74
CA ASP A 649 -8.22 -39.38 -33.16
C ASP A 649 -7.99 -40.75 -33.80
N THR A 650 -9.09 -41.38 -34.27
CA THR A 650 -9.01 -42.69 -34.93
C THR A 650 -8.31 -42.64 -36.29
N THR A 651 -8.06 -41.44 -36.85
CA THR A 651 -7.20 -41.23 -38.02
C THR A 651 -5.74 -41.47 -37.66
N ASN A 652 -5.25 -40.88 -36.57
CA ASN A 652 -3.82 -40.86 -36.21
C ASN A 652 -3.32 -42.16 -35.56
N LEU A 653 -4.22 -43.13 -35.35
CA LEU A 653 -3.87 -44.57 -35.28
C LEU A 653 -3.16 -45.07 -36.56
N PHE A 654 -3.19 -44.29 -37.66
CA PHE A 654 -2.52 -44.54 -38.93
C PHE A 654 -1.98 -43.24 -39.56
N ASP A 655 -0.73 -42.86 -39.27
CA ASP A 655 -0.09 -41.78 -40.04
C ASP A 655 0.09 -42.16 -41.53
N ASP A 656 -0.04 -41.16 -42.40
CA ASP A 656 0.17 -41.19 -43.86
C ASP A 656 1.59 -40.74 -44.26
N SER A 657 2.39 -40.21 -43.32
CA SER A 657 3.68 -39.57 -43.62
C SER A 657 4.80 -40.56 -44.03
N ASP A 658 6.04 -40.07 -44.13
CA ASP A 658 7.17 -40.83 -44.73
C ASP A 658 8.41 -40.76 -43.81
N PRO A 659 8.65 -41.78 -42.96
CA PRO A 659 7.93 -43.06 -42.87
C PRO A 659 6.58 -42.95 -42.15
N ALA A 660 5.65 -43.85 -42.48
CA ALA A 660 4.37 -44.03 -41.80
C ALA A 660 4.51 -45.17 -40.79
N ASP A 661 4.59 -44.85 -39.50
CA ASP A 661 4.64 -45.83 -38.42
C ASP A 661 3.32 -45.70 -37.61
N PRO A 662 2.39 -46.66 -37.72
CA PRO A 662 1.07 -46.56 -37.08
C PRO A 662 1.16 -46.81 -35.57
N ALA A 663 0.35 -46.07 -34.80
CA ALA A 663 0.24 -46.16 -33.33
C ALA A 663 -0.47 -47.44 -32.83
N LEU A 664 0.00 -48.59 -33.30
CA LEU A 664 -0.58 -49.91 -33.13
C LEU A 664 0.54 -50.96 -33.02
N THR A 665 0.72 -51.57 -31.84
CA THR A 665 1.60 -52.73 -31.69
C THR A 665 0.88 -54.06 -31.89
N ARG A 666 1.64 -55.13 -32.09
CA ARG A 666 1.16 -56.52 -32.00
C ARG A 666 1.99 -57.31 -31.01
N GLY A 667 1.47 -57.49 -29.80
CA GLY A 667 2.16 -58.21 -28.72
C GLY A 667 3.42 -57.49 -28.21
N GLY A 668 3.37 -56.16 -28.08
CA GLY A 668 4.52 -55.34 -27.67
C GLY A 668 5.63 -55.32 -28.73
N THR A 669 5.25 -55.34 -30.01
CA THR A 669 6.15 -55.13 -31.14
C THR A 669 5.51 -54.08 -32.05
N GLU A 670 6.24 -52.98 -32.27
CA GLU A 670 5.98 -51.93 -33.26
C GLU A 670 5.56 -52.53 -34.62
N LEU A 671 4.58 -51.93 -35.29
CA LEU A 671 4.22 -52.24 -36.68
C LEU A 671 4.69 -51.08 -37.56
N GLY A 672 5.14 -51.39 -38.79
CA GLY A 672 5.55 -50.35 -39.74
C GLY A 672 4.60 -50.22 -40.93
N ALA A 673 4.83 -49.21 -41.76
CA ALA A 673 4.09 -48.91 -42.99
C ALA A 673 3.62 -50.15 -43.79
N GLY A 674 2.32 -50.46 -43.69
CA GLY A 674 1.68 -51.56 -44.44
C GLY A 674 1.76 -52.96 -43.81
N ASP A 675 2.17 -53.09 -42.55
CA ASP A 675 1.90 -54.30 -41.75
C ASP A 675 0.45 -54.33 -41.20
N VAL A 676 -0.24 -53.19 -41.22
CA VAL A 676 -1.68 -52.99 -40.99
C VAL A 676 -2.17 -51.84 -41.87
N GLU A 677 -3.41 -51.88 -42.34
CA GLU A 677 -4.05 -50.76 -43.08
C GLU A 677 -5.38 -50.35 -42.41
N PRO A 678 -5.91 -49.12 -42.64
CA PRO A 678 -7.18 -48.66 -42.04
C PRO A 678 -8.35 -49.63 -42.20
N ALA A 679 -8.40 -50.36 -43.32
CA ALA A 679 -9.44 -51.36 -43.59
C ALA A 679 -9.36 -52.62 -42.70
N ASP A 680 -8.27 -52.83 -41.95
CA ASP A 680 -8.12 -53.95 -41.01
C ASP A 680 -8.68 -53.64 -39.60
N LEU A 681 -9.06 -52.38 -39.31
CA LEU A 681 -9.76 -51.99 -38.08
C LEU A 681 -11.28 -51.78 -38.23
N LEU A 682 -11.79 -51.65 -39.46
CA LEU A 682 -13.23 -51.48 -39.70
C LEU A 682 -14.03 -52.71 -39.25
N GLY A 683 -15.00 -52.50 -38.36
CA GLY A 683 -15.79 -53.54 -37.70
C GLY A 683 -15.06 -54.29 -36.58
N GLN A 684 -13.88 -53.80 -36.14
CA GLN A 684 -13.13 -54.37 -35.01
C GLN A 684 -13.48 -53.65 -33.70
N THR A 685 -13.50 -54.41 -32.62
CA THR A 685 -13.73 -53.93 -31.25
C THR A 685 -12.41 -53.90 -30.48
N PHE A 686 -12.23 -52.90 -29.62
CA PHE A 686 -11.17 -52.83 -28.62
C PHE A 686 -11.80 -52.80 -27.23
N ASP A 687 -11.18 -53.53 -26.30
CA ASP A 687 -11.43 -53.43 -24.87
C ASP A 687 -10.39 -52.47 -24.29
N VAL A 688 -10.86 -51.43 -23.60
CA VAL A 688 -10.04 -50.38 -22.98
C VAL A 688 -10.01 -50.60 -21.48
N GLU A 689 -8.83 -50.48 -20.88
CA GLU A 689 -8.58 -50.60 -19.44
C GLU A 689 -7.75 -49.40 -18.99
N PHE A 690 -8.22 -48.73 -17.93
CA PHE A 690 -7.45 -47.74 -17.18
C PHE A 690 -7.51 -48.07 -15.69
N GLY A 691 -6.47 -47.75 -14.93
CA GLY A 691 -6.58 -47.77 -13.48
C GLY A 691 -5.26 -47.60 -12.74
N VAL A 692 -5.32 -47.80 -11.41
CA VAL A 692 -4.18 -47.67 -10.51
C VAL A 692 -3.76 -49.06 -10.04
N LEU A 693 -2.48 -49.39 -10.21
CA LEU A 693 -1.95 -50.74 -9.98
C LEU A 693 -1.65 -50.98 -8.50
N ALA A 694 -1.84 -52.21 -8.02
CA ALA A 694 -1.61 -52.61 -6.62
C ALA A 694 -0.13 -52.52 -6.17
N GLN A 695 0.79 -52.25 -7.10
CA GLN A 695 2.19 -51.95 -6.82
C GLN A 695 2.44 -50.47 -6.46
N SER A 696 1.49 -49.60 -6.76
CA SER A 696 1.56 -48.14 -6.54
C SER A 696 1.52 -47.79 -5.06
N ALA A 697 2.27 -46.75 -4.67
CA ALA A 697 2.18 -46.18 -3.33
C ALA A 697 0.84 -45.46 -3.07
N LEU A 698 0.04 -45.20 -4.12
CA LEU A 698 -1.31 -44.65 -4.01
C LEU A 698 -2.31 -45.66 -3.40
N VAL A 699 -2.21 -46.94 -3.79
CA VAL A 699 -3.14 -48.01 -3.42
C VAL A 699 -2.81 -48.55 -2.01
N SER A 700 -3.84 -48.71 -1.17
CA SER A 700 -3.69 -49.19 0.22
C SER A 700 -3.80 -50.72 0.36
N GLY A 701 -4.21 -51.42 -0.71
CA GLY A 701 -4.51 -52.86 -0.76
C GLY A 701 -3.56 -53.71 -1.61
N ASP A 702 -3.92 -54.99 -1.77
CA ASP A 702 -3.19 -56.01 -2.57
C ASP A 702 -3.87 -56.30 -3.94
N GLU A 703 -4.82 -55.48 -4.40
CA GLU A 703 -5.64 -55.69 -5.63
C GLU A 703 -5.72 -54.40 -6.46
N ASP A 704 -5.71 -54.52 -7.80
CA ASP A 704 -5.66 -53.38 -8.72
C ASP A 704 -7.04 -52.68 -8.87
N GLU A 705 -7.05 -51.34 -8.98
CA GLU A 705 -8.27 -50.53 -9.08
C GLU A 705 -8.51 -50.08 -10.53
N LEU A 706 -9.21 -50.93 -11.30
CA LEU A 706 -9.38 -50.83 -12.75
C LEU A 706 -10.82 -50.47 -13.16
N VAL A 707 -10.95 -49.58 -14.16
CA VAL A 707 -12.17 -49.30 -14.91
C VAL A 707 -11.98 -49.69 -16.38
N THR A 708 -13.04 -50.23 -16.98
CA THR A 708 -12.97 -50.80 -18.34
C THR A 708 -14.17 -50.38 -19.20
N ALA A 709 -13.92 -50.08 -20.46
CA ALA A 709 -14.95 -49.89 -21.49
C ALA A 709 -14.60 -50.69 -22.76
N SER A 710 -15.46 -50.66 -23.78
CA SER A 710 -15.15 -51.22 -25.10
C SER A 710 -15.72 -50.34 -26.19
N PHE A 711 -14.98 -50.12 -27.28
CA PHE A 711 -15.45 -49.40 -28.47
C PHE A 711 -15.26 -50.21 -29.75
N SER A 712 -15.98 -49.85 -30.81
CA SER A 712 -15.80 -50.41 -32.15
C SER A 712 -15.61 -49.31 -33.18
N VAL A 713 -14.62 -49.48 -34.06
CA VAL A 713 -14.36 -48.57 -35.19
C VAL A 713 -15.18 -49.03 -36.39
N GLU A 714 -16.07 -48.20 -36.90
CA GLU A 714 -17.01 -48.54 -38.00
C GLU A 714 -16.82 -47.67 -39.26
N GLU A 715 -17.38 -48.10 -40.39
CA GLU A 715 -17.34 -47.32 -41.63
C GLU A 715 -18.14 -46.01 -41.52
N ARG A 716 -17.66 -44.91 -42.13
CA ARG A 716 -18.42 -43.66 -42.27
C ARG A 716 -19.60 -43.87 -43.24
N THR A 717 -20.83 -43.90 -42.74
CA THR A 717 -22.05 -44.12 -43.54
C THR A 717 -23.09 -43.01 -43.35
N ALA A 718 -23.93 -42.77 -44.37
CA ALA A 718 -25.12 -41.94 -44.22
C ALA A 718 -26.24 -42.40 -45.17
N GLU A 719 -27.49 -42.15 -44.76
CA GLU A 719 -28.70 -42.48 -45.50
C GLU A 719 -29.58 -41.22 -45.64
N LEU A 720 -30.12 -40.99 -46.83
CA LEU A 720 -31.05 -39.88 -47.09
C LEU A 720 -32.50 -40.37 -47.00
N ASN A 721 -33.36 -39.61 -46.32
CA ASN A 721 -34.81 -39.81 -46.25
C ASN A 721 -35.25 -41.25 -45.88
N GLY A 722 -34.49 -41.96 -45.04
CA GLY A 722 -34.80 -43.34 -44.63
C GLY A 722 -34.80 -44.36 -45.78
N GLY A 723 -34.06 -44.08 -46.87
CA GLY A 723 -33.98 -44.93 -48.06
C GLY A 723 -35.17 -44.84 -49.03
N ASP A 724 -36.19 -44.02 -48.73
CA ASP A 724 -37.36 -43.80 -49.60
C ASP A 724 -37.16 -42.59 -50.55
N ASP A 725 -37.72 -42.67 -51.77
CA ASP A 725 -37.65 -41.60 -52.79
C ASP A 725 -38.15 -40.24 -52.25
N ILE A 726 -37.36 -39.17 -52.42
CA ILE A 726 -37.69 -37.83 -51.90
C ILE A 726 -38.86 -37.20 -52.66
N THR A 727 -39.81 -36.61 -51.94
CA THR A 727 -40.87 -35.79 -52.53
C THR A 727 -40.92 -34.40 -51.89
N VAL A 728 -40.72 -33.36 -52.69
CA VAL A 728 -40.76 -31.94 -52.27
C VAL A 728 -41.83 -31.19 -53.05
N GLU A 729 -42.40 -30.13 -52.51
CA GLU A 729 -43.30 -29.24 -53.24
C GLU A 729 -42.52 -28.24 -54.12
N ALA A 730 -43.17 -27.69 -55.15
CA ALA A 730 -42.66 -26.58 -55.97
C ALA A 730 -42.70 -25.22 -55.19
N ALA A 731 -42.04 -25.18 -54.04
CA ALA A 731 -42.11 -24.11 -53.05
C ALA A 731 -40.73 -23.81 -52.44
N SER A 732 -40.61 -22.69 -51.72
CA SER A 732 -39.41 -22.36 -50.92
C SER A 732 -39.47 -23.00 -49.54
N GLY A 733 -38.33 -23.31 -48.93
CA GLY A 733 -38.27 -23.87 -47.58
C GLY A 733 -38.66 -25.36 -47.53
N GLN A 734 -38.20 -26.14 -48.49
CA GLN A 734 -38.36 -27.60 -48.50
C GLN A 734 -37.14 -28.23 -47.84
N GLU A 735 -37.35 -29.07 -46.83
CA GLU A 735 -36.27 -29.78 -46.15
C GLU A 735 -35.94 -31.10 -46.84
N ILE A 736 -34.67 -31.49 -46.79
CA ILE A 736 -34.17 -32.81 -47.16
C ILE A 736 -33.31 -33.30 -46.02
N THR A 737 -33.76 -34.37 -45.37
CA THR A 737 -33.14 -34.95 -44.18
C THR A 737 -32.35 -36.22 -44.48
N GLY A 738 -31.44 -36.57 -43.58
CA GLY A 738 -30.78 -37.86 -43.53
C GLY A 738 -30.30 -38.20 -42.12
N THR A 739 -29.73 -39.39 -42.00
CA THR A 739 -29.10 -39.94 -40.79
C THR A 739 -27.70 -40.45 -41.11
N THR A 740 -26.79 -40.41 -40.15
CA THR A 740 -25.39 -40.84 -40.29
C THR A 740 -24.86 -41.38 -38.97
N ASN A 741 -23.78 -42.15 -39.00
CA ASN A 741 -23.05 -42.60 -37.81
C ASN A 741 -21.77 -41.79 -37.54
N VAL A 742 -21.52 -40.72 -38.30
CA VAL A 742 -20.40 -39.80 -38.00
C VAL A 742 -20.81 -38.82 -36.90
N ALA A 743 -19.83 -38.39 -36.10
CA ALA A 743 -20.04 -37.59 -34.90
C ALA A 743 -20.81 -36.27 -35.14
N PRO A 744 -21.55 -35.77 -34.13
CA PRO A 744 -22.20 -34.47 -34.18
C PRO A 744 -21.24 -33.32 -34.47
N GLY A 745 -21.76 -32.23 -35.04
CA GLY A 745 -20.95 -31.12 -35.56
C GLY A 745 -20.45 -31.33 -36.98
N THR A 746 -20.18 -32.56 -37.43
CA THR A 746 -19.65 -32.86 -38.78
C THR A 746 -20.41 -32.14 -39.91
N GLU A 747 -19.69 -31.43 -40.80
CA GLU A 747 -20.32 -30.72 -41.93
C GLU A 747 -20.73 -31.64 -43.09
N ILE A 748 -22.05 -31.83 -43.28
CA ILE A 748 -22.62 -32.49 -44.45
C ILE A 748 -22.93 -31.47 -45.56
N ASN A 749 -22.54 -31.81 -46.78
CA ASN A 749 -22.91 -31.08 -47.99
C ASN A 749 -23.99 -31.85 -48.77
N ILE A 750 -25.21 -31.33 -48.83
CA ILE A 750 -26.36 -31.93 -49.53
C ILE A 750 -26.58 -31.22 -50.87
N ARG A 751 -26.65 -31.97 -51.96
CA ARG A 751 -26.74 -31.44 -53.33
C ARG A 751 -27.87 -32.07 -54.12
N ALA A 752 -28.93 -31.30 -54.39
CA ALA A 752 -30.03 -31.69 -55.28
C ALA A 752 -29.76 -31.23 -56.73
N ARG A 753 -29.88 -32.14 -57.70
CA ARG A 753 -29.53 -31.88 -59.11
C ARG A 753 -30.48 -32.54 -60.09
N ALA A 754 -31.06 -31.75 -60.99
CA ALA A 754 -31.76 -32.26 -62.17
C ALA A 754 -30.92 -32.14 -63.45
N SER A 755 -31.20 -32.98 -64.44
CA SER A 755 -30.59 -32.91 -65.77
C SER A 755 -31.61 -33.13 -66.89
N GLY A 756 -31.26 -32.76 -68.13
CA GLY A 756 -32.18 -32.84 -69.27
C GLY A 756 -32.91 -31.52 -69.53
N SER A 757 -34.25 -31.55 -69.55
CA SER A 757 -35.08 -30.43 -70.03
C SER A 757 -35.22 -29.27 -69.04
N ASN A 758 -35.30 -29.57 -67.74
CA ASN A 758 -35.35 -28.58 -66.65
C ASN A 758 -34.11 -28.78 -65.75
N PRO A 759 -32.89 -28.43 -66.20
CA PRO A 759 -31.68 -28.63 -65.42
C PRO A 759 -31.59 -27.61 -64.28
N PHE A 760 -31.33 -28.08 -63.07
CA PHE A 760 -31.00 -27.24 -61.92
C PHE A 760 -29.88 -27.87 -61.08
N LEU A 761 -29.25 -27.05 -60.27
CA LEU A 761 -28.32 -27.45 -59.21
C LEU A 761 -28.65 -26.59 -57.99
N LYS A 762 -28.92 -27.22 -56.85
CA LYS A 762 -29.18 -26.57 -55.56
C LYS A 762 -28.35 -27.29 -54.49
N THR A 763 -27.82 -26.55 -53.53
CA THR A 763 -26.86 -27.05 -52.55
C THR A 763 -27.12 -26.43 -51.19
N ALA A 764 -27.16 -27.25 -50.15
CA ALA A 764 -26.98 -26.85 -48.76
C ALA A 764 -25.58 -27.34 -48.34
N ASN A 765 -24.73 -26.42 -47.91
CA ASN A 765 -23.35 -26.67 -47.46
C ASN A 765 -23.29 -26.29 -45.97
N GLY A 766 -22.40 -26.93 -45.20
CA GLY A 766 -22.33 -26.70 -43.75
C GLY A 766 -23.63 -27.07 -43.03
N VAL A 767 -24.24 -28.19 -43.42
CA VAL A 767 -25.34 -28.79 -42.65
C VAL A 767 -24.71 -29.68 -41.60
N THR A 768 -24.64 -29.21 -40.35
CA THR A 768 -24.06 -30.00 -39.26
C THR A 768 -24.92 -31.24 -38.94
N VAL A 769 -24.26 -32.30 -38.48
CA VAL A 769 -24.91 -33.45 -37.83
C VAL A 769 -25.32 -33.04 -36.41
N GLY A 770 -26.56 -33.35 -36.01
CA GLY A 770 -27.05 -33.15 -34.65
C GLY A 770 -26.76 -34.34 -33.72
N ALA A 771 -26.93 -34.13 -32.41
CA ALA A 771 -26.70 -35.13 -31.36
C ALA A 771 -27.58 -36.42 -31.43
N ASP A 772 -28.50 -36.52 -32.41
CA ASP A 772 -29.29 -37.73 -32.72
C ASP A 772 -28.87 -38.41 -34.04
N GLY A 773 -27.71 -38.02 -34.59
CA GLY A 773 -27.20 -38.51 -35.88
C GLY A 773 -27.96 -37.98 -37.10
N THR A 774 -28.90 -37.04 -36.94
CA THR A 774 -29.66 -36.48 -38.07
C THR A 774 -29.01 -35.23 -38.66
N PHE A 775 -29.30 -34.96 -39.94
CA PHE A 775 -28.93 -33.71 -40.62
C PHE A 775 -30.08 -33.24 -41.54
N SER A 776 -30.33 -31.92 -41.65
CA SER A 776 -31.40 -31.34 -42.47
C SER A 776 -30.93 -30.15 -43.33
N GLY A 777 -30.98 -30.30 -44.66
CA GLY A 777 -30.71 -29.19 -45.59
C GLY A 777 -32.00 -28.54 -46.07
N THR A 778 -32.10 -27.21 -45.96
CA THR A 778 -33.23 -26.43 -46.51
C THR A 778 -32.97 -26.00 -47.96
N PHE A 779 -33.95 -26.18 -48.83
CA PHE A 779 -33.89 -25.89 -50.27
C PHE A 779 -35.07 -25.03 -50.74
N ASP A 780 -34.88 -24.29 -51.83
CA ASP A 780 -35.94 -23.57 -52.54
C ASP A 780 -36.20 -24.20 -53.91
N PHE A 781 -37.40 -24.75 -54.11
CA PHE A 781 -37.88 -25.34 -55.37
C PHE A 781 -38.97 -24.49 -56.05
N SER A 782 -39.21 -23.24 -55.60
CA SER A 782 -40.27 -22.37 -56.16
C SER A 782 -40.08 -21.95 -57.62
N ASP A 783 -38.86 -22.11 -58.16
CA ASP A 783 -38.52 -21.93 -59.57
C ASP A 783 -38.57 -23.22 -60.41
N VAL A 784 -38.79 -24.38 -59.78
CA VAL A 784 -38.82 -25.70 -60.42
C VAL A 784 -40.26 -26.12 -60.71
N ALA A 785 -40.51 -26.61 -61.92
CA ALA A 785 -41.83 -27.12 -62.29
C ALA A 785 -42.13 -28.46 -61.61
N SER A 786 -43.40 -28.69 -61.27
CA SER A 786 -43.89 -30.01 -60.86
C SER A 786 -43.63 -31.09 -61.92
N ASP A 787 -43.64 -32.36 -61.50
CA ASP A 787 -43.21 -33.54 -62.27
C ASP A 787 -41.72 -33.52 -62.69
N THR A 788 -40.89 -32.60 -62.15
CA THR A 788 -39.44 -32.62 -62.37
C THR A 788 -38.77 -33.64 -61.46
N THR A 789 -38.14 -34.65 -62.05
CA THR A 789 -37.25 -35.62 -61.37
C THR A 789 -35.86 -35.04 -61.14
N PHE A 790 -35.27 -35.29 -59.98
CA PHE A 790 -33.90 -34.93 -59.63
C PHE A 790 -33.23 -36.05 -58.82
N THR A 791 -31.91 -35.96 -58.65
CA THR A 791 -31.13 -36.83 -57.77
C THR A 791 -30.48 -35.98 -56.69
N VAL A 792 -30.47 -36.47 -55.45
CA VAL A 792 -29.79 -35.86 -54.30
C VAL A 792 -28.56 -36.68 -53.96
N THR A 793 -27.46 -36.02 -53.61
CA THR A 793 -26.26 -36.66 -53.06
C THR A 793 -25.82 -35.95 -51.78
N ALA A 794 -25.41 -36.70 -50.76
CA ALA A 794 -24.76 -36.18 -49.55
C ALA A 794 -23.26 -36.51 -49.55
N SER A 795 -22.44 -35.69 -48.88
CA SER A 795 -20.99 -35.91 -48.73
C SER A 795 -20.41 -35.04 -47.62
N THR A 796 -19.59 -35.63 -46.74
CA THR A 796 -18.68 -34.92 -45.81
C THR A 796 -17.29 -34.71 -46.45
N SER A 797 -16.41 -33.95 -45.80
CA SER A 797 -15.00 -33.72 -46.17
C SER A 797 -14.18 -35.02 -46.26
N GLN A 798 -14.26 -35.85 -45.22
CA GLN A 798 -13.60 -37.16 -45.09
C GLN A 798 -14.21 -38.25 -46.00
N SER A 799 -15.28 -37.93 -46.74
CA SER A 799 -16.09 -38.87 -47.54
C SER A 799 -16.87 -39.92 -46.72
N PHE A 800 -17.66 -40.74 -47.42
CA PHE A 800 -18.38 -41.90 -46.89
C PHE A 800 -17.95 -43.17 -47.64
N ALA A 801 -18.08 -44.34 -47.02
CA ALA A 801 -17.68 -45.63 -47.61
C ALA A 801 -18.42 -45.94 -48.93
N GLU A 802 -19.72 -45.61 -49.01
CA GLU A 802 -20.50 -45.65 -50.25
C GLU A 802 -20.96 -44.26 -50.73
N THR A 803 -21.27 -44.13 -52.02
CA THR A 803 -21.78 -42.88 -52.59
C THR A 803 -23.26 -42.68 -52.21
N VAL A 804 -23.49 -41.91 -51.15
CA VAL A 804 -24.83 -41.57 -50.63
C VAL A 804 -25.62 -40.78 -51.68
N THR A 805 -26.62 -41.44 -52.30
CA THR A 805 -27.42 -40.88 -53.38
C THR A 805 -28.84 -41.44 -53.37
N ILE A 806 -29.83 -40.59 -53.66
CA ILE A 806 -31.24 -41.01 -53.78
C ILE A 806 -31.96 -40.15 -54.84
N ASP A 807 -32.97 -40.70 -55.51
CA ASP A 807 -33.79 -39.95 -56.46
C ASP A 807 -34.94 -39.21 -55.74
N GLY A 808 -35.49 -38.19 -56.41
CA GLY A 808 -36.56 -37.37 -55.87
C GLY A 808 -37.41 -36.67 -56.94
N THR A 809 -38.59 -36.20 -56.53
CA THR A 809 -39.59 -35.58 -57.41
C THR A 809 -40.16 -34.29 -56.82
N VAL A 810 -40.44 -33.31 -57.70
CA VAL A 810 -41.13 -32.08 -57.33
C VAL A 810 -42.64 -32.24 -57.60
N GLY A 811 -43.46 -32.19 -56.55
CA GLY A 811 -44.91 -32.21 -56.61
C GLY A 811 -45.53 -30.85 -56.99
N GLU A 812 -46.86 -30.81 -57.15
CA GLU A 812 -47.58 -29.53 -57.20
C GLU A 812 -47.48 -28.82 -55.83
N ALA A 813 -47.21 -27.51 -55.83
CA ALA A 813 -47.21 -26.73 -54.60
C ALA A 813 -48.60 -26.68 -53.95
N ALA A 814 -48.67 -26.80 -52.62
CA ALA A 814 -49.91 -26.71 -51.87
C ALA A 814 -50.61 -25.37 -52.17
N ALA A 815 -51.89 -25.48 -52.56
CA ALA A 815 -52.69 -24.31 -52.91
C ALA A 815 -52.84 -23.39 -51.68
N THR A 816 -52.12 -22.26 -51.69
CA THR A 816 -52.12 -21.29 -50.59
C THR A 816 -53.56 -20.90 -50.25
N PRO A 817 -54.00 -21.02 -48.98
CA PRO A 817 -55.36 -20.68 -48.62
C PRO A 817 -55.62 -19.21 -48.93
N THR A 818 -56.51 -18.96 -49.89
CA THR A 818 -56.92 -17.60 -50.23
C THR A 818 -57.55 -16.97 -48.99
N PRO A 819 -57.04 -15.83 -48.48
CA PRO A 819 -57.63 -15.19 -47.30
C PRO A 819 -59.09 -14.84 -47.59
N GLU A 820 -60.00 -15.37 -46.77
CA GLU A 820 -61.44 -15.23 -47.00
C GLU A 820 -61.84 -13.76 -46.93
N PRO A 821 -62.61 -13.22 -47.90
CA PRO A 821 -62.95 -11.80 -47.92
C PRO A 821 -63.83 -11.43 -46.73
N ALA A 822 -63.30 -10.54 -45.87
CA ALA A 822 -63.99 -10.02 -44.71
C ALA A 822 -65.40 -9.52 -45.06
N THR A 823 -66.43 -10.12 -44.44
CA THR A 823 -67.83 -9.88 -44.79
C THR A 823 -68.61 -9.31 -43.59
N ASP A 824 -68.91 -8.01 -43.70
CA ASP A 824 -69.97 -7.24 -43.02
C ASP A 824 -70.22 -7.40 -41.51
N THR A 825 -69.54 -6.52 -40.77
CA THR A 825 -69.84 -6.05 -39.41
C THR A 825 -71.32 -5.70 -39.16
N PRO A 826 -71.95 -6.18 -38.07
CA PRO A 826 -73.14 -5.56 -37.48
C PRO A 826 -72.76 -4.38 -36.55
N THR A 827 -73.43 -3.24 -36.71
CA THR A 827 -73.26 -1.99 -35.94
C THR A 827 -73.62 -2.16 -34.44
N PRO A 828 -72.94 -1.47 -33.48
CA PRO A 828 -72.83 -1.94 -32.09
C PRO A 828 -73.74 -1.21 -31.05
N GLU A 829 -73.77 -1.77 -29.84
CA GLU A 829 -74.08 -1.10 -28.56
C GLU A 829 -73.17 -1.70 -27.43
N PRO A 830 -73.07 -1.11 -26.23
CA PRO A 830 -71.86 -0.35 -25.86
C PRO A 830 -70.86 -1.08 -24.93
N ALA A 831 -69.70 -0.44 -24.73
CA ALA A 831 -68.54 -0.97 -24.02
C ALA A 831 -68.65 -0.98 -22.48
N THR A 832 -67.78 -1.77 -21.85
CA THR A 832 -67.29 -1.58 -20.48
C THR A 832 -65.86 -2.13 -20.42
N ASP A 833 -64.93 -1.35 -19.88
CA ASP A 833 -63.49 -1.59 -20.00
C ASP A 833 -62.95 -2.69 -19.07
N THR A 834 -61.84 -3.31 -19.45
CA THR A 834 -60.99 -4.15 -18.59
C THR A 834 -59.54 -3.96 -19.08
N PRO A 835 -58.57 -3.69 -18.18
CA PRO A 835 -57.30 -3.05 -18.57
C PRO A 835 -56.22 -4.00 -19.11
N THR A 836 -55.25 -3.38 -19.77
CA THR A 836 -54.01 -3.95 -20.33
C THR A 836 -53.14 -4.66 -19.28
N PRO A 837 -52.44 -5.76 -19.62
CA PRO A 837 -51.33 -6.26 -18.81
C PRO A 837 -50.12 -5.30 -18.86
N THR A 838 -49.59 -4.96 -17.68
CA THR A 838 -48.32 -4.26 -17.49
C THR A 838 -47.19 -5.30 -17.41
N PRO A 839 -45.96 -5.01 -17.88
CA PRO A 839 -44.83 -5.96 -17.80
C PRO A 839 -44.52 -6.40 -16.36
N GLU A 840 -43.95 -7.59 -16.27
CA GLU A 840 -43.67 -8.37 -15.07
C GLU A 840 -42.28 -8.03 -14.50
N PRO A 841 -42.18 -7.55 -13.24
CA PRO A 841 -40.92 -7.45 -12.52
C PRO A 841 -40.64 -8.70 -11.69
N ALA A 842 -39.40 -8.84 -11.19
CA ALA A 842 -38.96 -9.95 -10.34
C ALA A 842 -39.79 -10.09 -9.04
N THR A 843 -39.78 -11.29 -8.45
CA THR A 843 -40.54 -11.64 -7.24
C THR A 843 -39.61 -12.08 -6.10
N ASP A 844 -39.65 -11.34 -4.99
CA ASP A 844 -38.94 -11.66 -3.74
C ASP A 844 -39.63 -12.73 -2.88
N THR A 845 -38.86 -13.32 -1.98
CA THR A 845 -39.21 -14.43 -1.06
C THR A 845 -40.30 -14.08 -0.02
N PRO A 846 -41.26 -14.99 0.27
CA PRO A 846 -42.32 -14.76 1.26
C PRO A 846 -41.92 -15.09 2.72
N THR A 847 -42.54 -14.39 3.68
CA THR A 847 -42.46 -14.61 5.14
C THR A 847 -43.82 -15.11 5.69
N PRO A 848 -43.88 -15.99 6.72
CA PRO A 848 -45.12 -16.71 7.10
C PRO A 848 -45.99 -16.05 8.19
N GLU A 849 -47.23 -16.55 8.34
CA GLU A 849 -48.23 -16.18 9.36
C GLU A 849 -48.86 -17.44 10.06
N PRO A 850 -49.70 -17.33 11.11
CA PRO A 850 -49.49 -18.10 12.35
C PRO A 850 -50.47 -19.28 12.64
N ALA A 851 -50.19 -20.01 13.75
CA ALA A 851 -50.92 -21.22 14.19
C ALA A 851 -51.64 -21.08 15.55
N THR A 852 -52.62 -21.95 15.82
CA THR A 852 -53.44 -22.02 17.08
C THR A 852 -54.22 -23.36 17.11
N ASP A 853 -54.42 -24.10 18.21
CA ASP A 853 -53.74 -24.22 19.53
C ASP A 853 -54.25 -25.51 20.27
N THR A 854 -53.49 -25.99 21.27
CA THR A 854 -53.82 -26.92 22.39
C THR A 854 -54.29 -28.38 22.10
N PRO A 855 -53.97 -29.38 22.96
CA PRO A 855 -54.30 -29.44 24.40
C PRO A 855 -53.16 -29.86 25.37
N THR A 856 -53.45 -29.91 26.69
CA THR A 856 -52.45 -29.94 27.78
C THR A 856 -52.76 -30.90 28.94
N GLU A 857 -51.76 -31.70 29.35
CA GLU A 857 -51.37 -32.09 30.73
C GLU A 857 -49.86 -32.45 30.67
N GLY A 858 -49.01 -32.31 31.70
CA GLY A 858 -49.15 -31.78 33.06
C GLY A 858 -47.76 -31.66 33.75
N GLY A 859 -47.64 -30.99 34.91
CA GLY A 859 -46.37 -30.72 35.63
C GLY A 859 -46.16 -31.56 36.92
N PRO A 860 -45.27 -31.15 37.87
CA PRO A 860 -44.54 -29.87 37.97
C PRO A 860 -43.06 -29.93 38.50
N THR A 861 -42.43 -28.74 38.71
CA THR A 861 -41.24 -28.43 39.58
C THR A 861 -39.87 -29.03 39.20
N GLU A 862 -38.68 -28.43 39.41
CA GLU A 862 -38.14 -27.15 39.98
C GLU A 862 -36.62 -27.08 39.55
N THR A 863 -35.81 -26.00 39.51
CA THR A 863 -35.90 -24.50 39.42
C THR A 863 -34.44 -23.92 39.32
N GLU A 864 -34.23 -22.60 39.11
CA GLU A 864 -32.93 -21.84 38.96
C GLU A 864 -32.20 -22.00 37.59
N THR A 865 -31.36 -21.11 37.03
CA THR A 865 -31.22 -19.62 37.04
C THR A 865 -30.47 -19.15 35.76
N SER A 866 -30.58 -17.87 35.38
CA SER A 866 -30.07 -17.28 34.13
C SER A 866 -28.55 -17.34 33.88
N GLY A 867 -28.17 -17.54 32.62
CA GLY A 867 -26.86 -17.26 32.01
C GLY A 867 -27.03 -17.09 30.50
N SER A 868 -26.36 -16.10 29.89
CA SER A 868 -26.65 -15.67 28.50
C SER A 868 -25.92 -16.48 27.44
N GLN A 869 -26.59 -16.82 26.35
CA GLN A 869 -26.00 -17.45 25.16
C GLN A 869 -26.68 -16.92 23.88
N PRO A 870 -25.95 -16.29 22.94
CA PRO A 870 -26.34 -16.18 21.53
C PRO A 870 -26.04 -17.52 20.80
N GLY A 871 -26.65 -17.83 19.67
CA GLY A 871 -27.67 -17.07 18.93
C GLY A 871 -28.02 -17.67 17.56
N PHE A 872 -27.66 -18.93 17.30
CA PHE A 872 -27.73 -19.54 15.97
C PHE A 872 -29.16 -19.65 15.43
N GLY A 873 -29.41 -19.00 14.29
CA GLY A 873 -30.68 -19.06 13.57
C GLY A 873 -30.78 -20.33 12.71
N GLY A 874 -31.86 -21.10 12.88
CA GLY A 874 -32.09 -22.30 12.06
C GLY A 874 -32.58 -21.96 10.65
N ALA A 875 -31.66 -21.97 9.68
CA ALA A 875 -31.97 -21.75 8.25
C ALA A 875 -31.45 -22.85 7.29
N VAL A 876 -30.36 -23.55 7.63
CA VAL A 876 -29.64 -24.43 6.69
C VAL A 876 -30.30 -25.80 6.47
N ALA A 877 -31.16 -26.25 7.39
CA ALA A 877 -31.69 -27.63 7.43
C ALA A 877 -32.73 -28.02 6.34
N ILE A 878 -32.89 -27.21 5.28
CA ILE A 878 -33.88 -27.44 4.20
C ILE A 878 -33.23 -27.76 2.86
N VAL A 879 -32.04 -27.24 2.56
CA VAL A 879 -31.33 -27.50 1.28
C VAL A 879 -30.92 -28.98 1.17
N ALA A 880 -30.37 -29.55 2.25
CA ALA A 880 -29.95 -30.95 2.31
C ALA A 880 -31.06 -31.98 2.01
N LEU A 881 -32.34 -31.60 2.17
CA LEU A 881 -33.46 -32.50 1.87
C LEU A 881 -33.87 -32.49 0.38
N ALA A 882 -33.41 -31.52 -0.41
CA ALA A 882 -33.68 -31.43 -1.85
C ALA A 882 -32.77 -32.35 -2.66
N GLY A 883 -31.44 -32.30 -2.43
CA GLY A 883 -30.47 -33.16 -3.13
C GLY A 883 -30.74 -34.66 -2.96
N ALA A 884 -31.06 -35.07 -1.72
CA ALA A 884 -31.42 -36.46 -1.41
C ALA A 884 -32.67 -36.98 -2.15
N ALA A 885 -33.57 -36.09 -2.58
CA ALA A 885 -34.76 -36.47 -3.36
C ALA A 885 -34.46 -36.66 -4.86
N LEU A 886 -33.44 -35.98 -5.38
CA LEU A 886 -33.02 -36.06 -6.79
C LEU A 886 -32.23 -37.34 -7.07
N ILE A 887 -31.26 -37.66 -6.21
CA ILE A 887 -30.49 -38.92 -6.25
C ILE A 887 -31.42 -40.15 -6.16
N ALA A 888 -32.49 -40.06 -5.36
CA ALA A 888 -33.48 -41.13 -5.22
C ALA A 888 -34.30 -41.42 -6.49
N LEU A 889 -34.34 -40.50 -7.48
CA LEU A 889 -35.06 -40.71 -8.74
C LEU A 889 -34.21 -41.40 -9.83
N ARG A 890 -32.87 -41.26 -9.81
CA ARG A 890 -31.98 -41.84 -10.85
C ARG A 890 -31.85 -43.37 -10.78
N ARG A 891 -32.17 -44.00 -9.64
CA ARG A 891 -32.22 -45.48 -9.47
C ARG A 891 -33.60 -46.09 -9.83
N GLY A 892 -34.23 -45.59 -10.90
CA GLY A 892 -35.68 -45.72 -11.13
C GLY A 892 -36.15 -46.16 -12.51
N ASN A 893 -35.28 -46.53 -13.45
CA ASN A 893 -35.61 -47.15 -14.73
C ASN A 893 -34.45 -48.03 -15.22
#